data_AF-A0A9X3NA30-F1
#
_entry.id   AF-A0A9X3NA30-F1
#
_cell.length_a   1.000
_cell.length_b   1.000
_cell.length_c   1.000
_cell.angle_alpha   90.00
_cell.angle_beta   90.00
_cell.angle_gamma   90.00
#
_symmetry.space_group_name_H-M   'P 1'
#
loop_
_entity.id
_entity.type
_entity.pdbx_description
1 polymer ?
#
loop_
_entity_poly.entity_id
_entity_poly.type
_entity_poly.pdbx_seq_one_letter_code
_entity_poly.pdbx_strand_id
1 'polypeptide(L)'
;MVTFAGQGVDVLDELAALVAQRPELLAGAQLASDVLAEVAGSDRGLSSGAYRHGTDVAAWVMDPDGAPPLAYLRGAAIAYPLSLLAQALLWRVVHADALGPAIGSVVGFAGHSQGLLAAALVAEAPGGVVDDALLARHLRQAALQGLEMASAATGRSPMAAIEGVTLERLEPLIAAVNAETGAAAGSPVDASPAVNAETGAAADSPVDASPAVNAETGAAAGSPVAVSPAAAAGSGLTVALVNSRTRIVVAGPPARLDRLRARLAACAAEEADARRAGQRGGAPLRFAWTALPVDVPFHSNALAEALERFEAAPAGPRWAPLLGVGDDLARAQFVDPVRWDAVADAIVAAGADWVLDFGPGTAVARLTGENLRGTGVRVLALASPEGRRVLTSPGAAPTGRDVTYAAFAPGVVQGHLDTKYTRATGRPPVILAGMTPTTVDAPIVAAAANAGYMAELAGGGQPDRRTFSLRVEELAGLLEPGREVVFNTLLLDRHLWDLHVEKDALLLGARRAGAPFAGLTVSAGIPDVDEAIALLDSLAAEGMRVNAFKPGTAEQVRQLLAIADAAPHHTIAAHLEGGRAGGHHSWEDLEELLLDTYHELRRRPNVLVCAGGGIGTPARAADLLHGTWAVRHGVAPMPVDAVLIGTAAMAVAEAAASPQVKAALVAASGSDAWVPRRGVEGGVTSARSNLNADIHLLDNAASRAGHLLESVAGDPAAVAARRDEIIDALSRTAKPYFGDVAAMTYGEVLARFRELCAIGRGRRYDDGEWGHPSWRARYEALHRRFAARLSSVEAGPVAEEIDEAVAATTLLHPADAQFFLEVCDRSGKPVPFVPVLDGEVRRWYMADGLWQAQDDRLAVDEVFVIPGPEAVAGITRADEPVAELLARFEAEAVARVASASVDRPRLAEPGPTPEPLASLRAGGAVGELLAAQCVVGEGGRTWPNPLWRLMAPGDAIDQLGDVITVRPAHAPFESVVIEPAGADVLVTAGALSLRYAVRDGAVFEVEGGAARAAFAISALDPGTTWTCPKSLPRAYRAATGAAHDGVPLDLAWTLAWPAVCALLATPELAARFHELVHATHAVTPGPAWPPLTGETGEASAWLVELDDPIGSPTRLRCRARVESSRGLVATVEAELAILGDAAATTFSLRRHDHHDVELTLREAGDADFLTEQPWLSLTAPLAAGDVLRVRAETTLDAPRKGAAAWTASGTVTRGGETIGTIAGGAGGAGGAGGAGKSEA
;
A
#
# COMPACT_ATOMS: atom_id res chain seq x y z
N MET A 1 33.85 -2.79 -18.71
CA MET A 1 34.35 -1.40 -18.80
C MET A 1 35.18 -1.09 -17.56
N VAL A 2 36.21 -0.25 -17.68
CA VAL A 2 37.03 0.18 -16.55
C VAL A 2 37.04 1.71 -16.47
N THR A 3 36.82 2.27 -15.29
CA THR A 3 36.82 3.72 -15.05
C THR A 3 37.89 4.12 -14.02
N PHE A 4 38.38 5.34 -14.16
CA PHE A 4 39.37 5.96 -13.27
C PHE A 4 38.87 7.33 -12.83
N ALA A 5 39.24 7.77 -11.63
CA ALA A 5 38.83 9.07 -11.07
C ALA A 5 39.93 10.13 -11.16
N GLY A 6 39.48 11.39 -11.12
CA GLY A 6 40.33 12.57 -11.17
C GLY A 6 40.73 13.10 -9.80
N GLN A 7 41.18 14.35 -9.78
CA GLN A 7 41.57 15.07 -8.56
C GLN A 7 40.38 15.42 -7.66
N GLY A 8 40.65 15.66 -6.38
CA GLY A 8 39.65 16.11 -5.40
C GLY A 8 39.46 15.18 -4.18
N VAL A 9 40.31 14.17 -4.03
CA VAL A 9 40.36 13.26 -2.87
C VAL A 9 41.80 13.19 -2.38
N ASP A 10 42.01 13.12 -1.07
CA ASP A 10 43.32 12.82 -0.52
C ASP A 10 43.60 11.33 -0.68
N VAL A 11 44.70 11.01 -1.36
CA VAL A 11 45.05 9.62 -1.75
C VAL A 11 46.18 9.05 -0.91
N LEU A 12 46.79 9.84 -0.03
CA LEU A 12 47.97 9.39 0.72
C LEU A 12 47.62 8.24 1.68
N ASP A 13 46.53 8.38 2.43
CA ASP A 13 46.05 7.33 3.34
C ASP A 13 45.66 6.06 2.60
N GLU A 14 45.05 6.19 1.42
CA GLU A 14 44.67 5.05 0.57
C GLU A 14 45.91 4.32 0.04
N LEU A 15 46.93 5.07 -0.39
CA LEU A 15 48.25 4.54 -0.79
C LEU A 15 48.95 3.84 0.38
N ALA A 16 48.98 4.46 1.57
CA ALA A 16 49.58 3.90 2.77
C ALA A 16 48.88 2.60 3.19
N ALA A 17 47.55 2.59 3.17
CA ALA A 17 46.77 1.38 3.44
C ALA A 17 47.03 0.27 2.41
N LEU A 18 47.16 0.62 1.12
CA LEU A 18 47.46 -0.34 0.06
C LEU A 18 48.87 -0.92 0.19
N VAL A 19 49.88 -0.09 0.49
CA VAL A 19 51.27 -0.53 0.73
C VAL A 19 51.38 -1.35 2.01
N ALA A 20 50.66 -1.00 3.07
CA ALA A 20 50.61 -1.79 4.29
C ALA A 20 50.03 -3.20 4.05
N GLN A 21 49.06 -3.32 3.13
CA GLN A 21 48.50 -4.62 2.72
C GLN A 21 49.42 -5.40 1.76
N ARG A 22 50.19 -4.70 0.92
CA ARG A 22 51.07 -5.26 -0.12
C ARG A 22 52.43 -4.53 -0.12
N PRO A 23 53.36 -4.89 0.78
CA PRO A 23 54.62 -4.16 0.99
C PRO A 23 55.50 -4.03 -0.25
N GLU A 24 55.38 -4.94 -1.23
CA GLU A 24 56.07 -4.87 -2.51
C GLU A 24 55.72 -3.63 -3.34
N LEU A 25 54.58 -2.99 -3.08
CA LEU A 25 54.15 -1.78 -3.78
C LEU A 25 54.96 -0.54 -3.36
N LEU A 26 55.74 -0.61 -2.27
CA LEU A 26 56.65 0.48 -1.86
C LEU A 26 57.65 0.82 -2.96
N ALA A 27 58.06 -0.15 -3.79
CA ALA A 27 58.92 0.10 -4.95
C ALA A 27 58.28 1.06 -5.97
N GLY A 28 56.95 1.00 -6.14
CA GLY A 28 56.21 1.93 -7.00
C GLY A 28 56.14 3.35 -6.40
N ALA A 29 56.01 3.45 -5.08
CA ALA A 29 56.09 4.75 -4.39
C ALA A 29 57.49 5.36 -4.50
N GLN A 30 58.55 4.55 -4.39
CA GLN A 30 59.92 5.00 -4.61
C GLN A 30 60.14 5.50 -6.04
N LEU A 31 59.59 4.78 -7.03
CA LEU A 31 59.65 5.22 -8.43
C LEU A 31 58.99 6.60 -8.61
N ALA A 32 57.87 6.86 -7.93
CA ALA A 32 57.23 8.17 -7.95
C ALA A 32 58.09 9.25 -7.26
N SER A 33 58.74 8.94 -6.14
CA SER A 33 59.71 9.84 -5.49
C SER A 33 60.81 10.25 -6.47
N ASP A 34 61.39 9.28 -7.18
CA ASP A 34 62.51 9.50 -8.11
C ASP A 34 62.08 10.37 -9.31
N VAL A 35 60.91 10.07 -9.90
CA VAL A 35 60.35 10.85 -11.03
C VAL A 35 60.01 12.27 -10.62
N LEU A 36 59.41 12.46 -9.43
CA LEU A 36 59.10 13.80 -8.94
C LEU A 36 60.36 14.59 -8.61
N ALA A 37 61.40 13.95 -8.07
CA ALA A 37 62.69 14.59 -7.83
C ALA A 37 63.36 15.05 -9.14
N GLU A 38 63.27 14.25 -10.21
CA GLU A 38 63.73 14.61 -11.55
C GLU A 38 63.02 15.87 -12.06
N VAL A 39 61.68 15.91 -11.99
CA VAL A 39 60.88 17.06 -12.45
C VAL A 39 61.13 18.30 -11.57
N ALA A 40 61.20 18.13 -10.25
CA ALA A 40 61.49 19.20 -9.31
C ALA A 40 62.87 19.82 -9.51
N GLY A 41 63.86 19.02 -9.93
CA GLY A 41 65.23 19.45 -10.22
C GLY A 41 65.41 20.16 -11.56
N SER A 42 64.39 20.18 -12.42
CA SER A 42 64.42 20.92 -13.70
C SER A 42 64.37 22.45 -13.47
N ASP A 43 64.84 23.24 -14.44
CA ASP A 43 64.80 24.72 -14.36
C ASP A 43 63.37 25.24 -14.09
N ARG A 44 62.36 24.61 -14.70
CA ARG A 44 60.94 24.92 -14.47
C ARG A 44 60.49 24.51 -13.06
N GLY A 45 60.88 23.33 -12.59
CA GLY A 45 60.59 22.84 -11.24
C GLY A 45 61.14 23.78 -10.16
N LEU A 46 62.41 24.16 -10.27
CA LEU A 46 63.09 25.06 -9.33
C LEU A 46 62.48 26.46 -9.31
N SER A 47 62.12 27.01 -10.48
CA SER A 47 61.54 28.35 -10.59
C SER A 47 60.06 28.43 -10.18
N SER A 48 59.33 27.31 -10.18
CA SER A 48 57.90 27.28 -9.81
C SER A 48 57.63 27.42 -8.31
N GLY A 49 58.56 26.97 -7.46
CA GLY A 49 58.33 26.81 -6.01
C GLY A 49 57.29 25.74 -5.63
N ALA A 50 56.80 24.94 -6.59
CA ALA A 50 55.75 23.94 -6.40
C ALA A 50 56.20 22.76 -5.52
N TYR A 51 57.51 22.52 -5.38
CA TYR A 51 58.08 21.36 -4.67
C TYR A 51 58.75 21.71 -3.32
N ARG A 52 58.36 22.81 -2.69
CA ARG A 52 59.03 23.37 -1.49
C ARG A 52 59.07 22.46 -0.25
N HIS A 53 58.22 21.44 -0.15
CA HIS A 53 58.20 20.46 0.95
C HIS A 53 58.82 19.11 0.56
N GLY A 54 59.52 19.04 -0.57
CA GLY A 54 60.16 17.82 -1.07
C GLY A 54 59.22 16.94 -1.89
N THR A 55 59.75 15.82 -2.38
CA THR A 55 59.08 14.90 -3.31
C THR A 55 59.13 13.44 -2.88
N ASP A 56 59.49 13.17 -1.63
CA ASP A 56 59.70 11.80 -1.14
C ASP A 56 58.40 11.10 -0.76
N VAL A 57 57.65 10.67 -1.78
CA VAL A 57 56.38 9.96 -1.67
C VAL A 57 56.53 8.67 -0.88
N ALA A 58 57.59 7.90 -1.09
CA ALA A 58 57.84 6.66 -0.35
C ALA A 58 57.93 6.91 1.16
N ALA A 59 58.61 7.97 1.59
CA ALA A 59 58.63 8.36 3.00
C ALA A 59 57.24 8.75 3.51
N TRP A 60 56.46 9.53 2.75
CA TRP A 60 55.12 9.96 3.15
C TRP A 60 54.13 8.80 3.26
N VAL A 61 54.26 7.78 2.39
CA VAL A 61 53.40 6.59 2.42
C VAL A 61 53.72 5.68 3.61
N MET A 62 54.99 5.62 4.03
CA MET A 62 55.43 4.86 5.21
C MET A 62 55.10 5.55 6.53
N ASP A 63 55.05 6.89 6.53
CA ASP A 63 54.70 7.72 7.68
C ASP A 63 53.75 8.87 7.25
N PRO A 64 52.44 8.58 7.08
CA PRO A 64 51.46 9.59 6.66
C PRO A 64 51.34 10.77 7.65
N ASP A 65 51.54 10.53 8.95
CA ASP A 65 51.51 11.57 9.99
C ASP A 65 52.68 12.56 9.84
N GLY A 66 53.80 12.10 9.29
CA GLY A 66 54.98 12.91 8.97
C GLY A 66 54.94 13.61 7.61
N ALA A 67 53.85 13.46 6.84
CA ALA A 67 53.73 14.01 5.50
C ALA A 67 53.60 15.55 5.48
N PRO A 68 53.91 16.21 4.35
CA PRO A 68 53.72 17.65 4.19
C PRO A 68 52.29 18.11 4.49
N PRO A 69 52.07 19.40 4.79
CA PRO A 69 50.74 19.94 5.04
C PRO A 69 49.78 19.64 3.89
N LEU A 70 48.52 19.35 4.22
CA LEU A 70 47.50 19.00 3.24
C LEU A 70 47.32 20.02 2.10
N ALA A 71 47.55 21.32 2.38
CA ALA A 71 47.53 22.35 1.34
C ALA A 71 48.62 22.18 0.26
N TYR A 72 49.75 21.56 0.61
CA TYR A 72 50.79 21.17 -0.34
C TYR A 72 50.43 19.91 -1.10
N LEU A 73 49.95 18.88 -0.39
CA LEU A 73 49.54 17.61 -1.00
C LEU A 73 48.37 17.77 -2.00
N ARG A 74 47.53 18.80 -1.81
CA ARG A 74 46.44 19.19 -2.73
C ARG A 74 46.89 19.98 -3.95
N GLY A 75 48.12 20.48 -3.98
CA GLY A 75 48.62 21.25 -5.11
C GLY A 75 48.71 20.38 -6.36
N ALA A 76 48.26 20.90 -7.51
CA ALA A 76 48.17 20.12 -8.75
C ALA A 76 49.47 19.38 -9.14
N ALA A 77 50.65 19.96 -8.86
CA ALA A 77 51.96 19.38 -9.13
C ALA A 77 52.31 18.13 -8.29
N ILE A 78 51.63 17.92 -7.15
CA ILE A 78 51.81 16.79 -6.24
C ILE A 78 50.60 15.86 -6.33
N ALA A 79 49.39 16.41 -6.20
CA ALA A 79 48.15 15.65 -6.13
C ALA A 79 47.91 14.81 -7.40
N TYR A 80 48.22 15.36 -8.57
CA TYR A 80 48.04 14.67 -9.86
C TYR A 80 48.88 13.38 -9.99
N PRO A 81 50.22 13.44 -9.88
CA PRO A 81 51.03 12.22 -9.94
C PRO A 81 50.71 11.24 -8.81
N LEU A 82 50.35 11.70 -7.61
CA LEU A 82 49.93 10.81 -6.51
C LEU A 82 48.63 10.06 -6.82
N SER A 83 47.61 10.73 -7.38
CA SER A 83 46.36 10.06 -7.74
C SER A 83 46.56 9.08 -8.91
N LEU A 84 47.46 9.38 -9.86
CA LEU A 84 47.83 8.41 -10.89
C LEU A 84 48.51 7.19 -10.27
N LEU A 85 49.45 7.40 -9.34
CA LEU A 85 50.15 6.33 -8.64
C LEU A 85 49.17 5.41 -7.91
N ALA A 86 48.25 5.97 -7.11
CA ALA A 86 47.26 5.20 -6.35
C ALA A 86 46.46 4.25 -7.24
N GLN A 87 45.93 4.78 -8.35
CA GLN A 87 45.13 4.02 -9.30
C GLN A 87 45.96 2.97 -10.04
N ALA A 88 47.21 3.29 -10.41
CA ALA A 88 48.11 2.36 -11.09
C ALA A 88 48.53 1.19 -10.18
N LEU A 89 48.81 1.45 -8.91
CA LEU A 89 49.16 0.41 -7.94
C LEU A 89 47.94 -0.47 -7.61
N LEU A 90 46.76 0.12 -7.44
CA LEU A 90 45.53 -0.65 -7.27
C LEU A 90 45.23 -1.52 -8.51
N TRP A 91 45.43 -0.97 -9.72
CA TRP A 91 45.32 -1.74 -10.95
C TRP A 91 46.27 -2.94 -10.97
N ARG A 92 47.56 -2.74 -10.64
CA ARG A 92 48.54 -3.85 -10.57
C ARG A 92 48.08 -4.96 -9.62
N VAL A 93 47.57 -4.60 -8.44
CA VAL A 93 47.07 -5.57 -7.46
C VAL A 93 45.86 -6.33 -8.00
N VAL A 94 44.80 -5.64 -8.44
CA VAL A 94 43.57 -6.31 -8.88
C VAL A 94 43.79 -7.07 -10.20
N HIS A 95 44.67 -6.59 -11.08
CA HIS A 95 45.09 -7.31 -12.29
C HIS A 95 45.75 -8.63 -11.94
N ALA A 96 46.74 -8.62 -11.04
CA ALA A 96 47.44 -9.82 -10.61
C ALA A 96 46.51 -10.81 -9.88
N ASP A 97 45.66 -10.29 -8.99
CA ASP A 97 44.88 -11.11 -8.08
C ASP A 97 43.58 -11.65 -8.72
N ALA A 98 42.98 -10.94 -9.69
CA ALA A 98 41.66 -11.28 -10.21
C ALA A 98 41.45 -11.04 -11.72
N LEU A 99 41.85 -9.88 -12.25
CA LEU A 99 41.46 -9.46 -13.62
C LEU A 99 42.32 -10.04 -14.74
N GLY A 100 43.57 -10.45 -14.46
CA GLY A 100 44.53 -10.92 -15.45
C GLY A 100 43.98 -11.98 -16.41
N PRO A 101 43.36 -13.07 -15.92
CA PRO A 101 42.75 -14.09 -16.77
C PRO A 101 41.58 -13.58 -17.63
N ALA A 102 40.93 -12.49 -17.22
CA ALA A 102 39.74 -11.93 -17.86
C ALA A 102 40.03 -10.63 -18.64
N ILE A 103 41.30 -10.25 -18.83
CA ILE A 103 41.66 -8.95 -19.42
C ILE A 103 41.11 -8.77 -20.85
N GLY A 104 40.98 -9.87 -21.61
CA GLY A 104 40.39 -9.85 -22.94
C GLY A 104 38.90 -9.49 -22.99
N SER A 105 38.21 -9.47 -21.84
CA SER A 105 36.81 -9.06 -21.70
C SER A 105 36.65 -7.54 -21.48
N VAL A 106 37.75 -6.79 -21.36
CA VAL A 106 37.69 -5.34 -21.22
C VAL A 106 37.35 -4.69 -22.56
N VAL A 107 36.17 -4.09 -22.64
CA VAL A 107 35.66 -3.42 -23.86
C VAL A 107 36.15 -1.98 -24.04
N GLY A 108 36.74 -1.37 -23.00
CA GLY A 108 37.22 0.00 -23.05
C GLY A 108 37.55 0.59 -21.67
N PHE A 109 38.13 1.78 -21.71
CA PHE A 109 38.58 2.55 -20.56
C PHE A 109 38.00 3.96 -20.61
N ALA A 110 37.71 4.54 -19.45
CA ALA A 110 37.35 5.94 -19.32
C ALA A 110 37.98 6.53 -18.07
N GLY A 111 38.19 7.83 -18.07
CA GLY A 111 38.76 8.54 -16.93
C GLY A 111 38.00 9.83 -16.68
N HIS A 112 37.62 10.06 -15.44
CA HIS A 112 37.00 11.29 -15.02
C HIS A 112 38.11 12.33 -14.80
N SER A 113 38.06 13.46 -15.53
CA SER A 113 39.06 14.53 -15.38
C SER A 113 40.49 13.99 -15.56
N GLN A 114 41.36 14.13 -14.56
CA GLN A 114 42.74 13.64 -14.55
C GLN A 114 42.87 12.10 -14.59
N GLY A 115 41.80 11.37 -14.26
CA GLY A 115 41.77 9.91 -14.37
C GLY A 115 41.99 9.42 -15.81
N LEU A 116 41.85 10.31 -16.81
CA LEU A 116 42.15 10.02 -18.21
C LEU A 116 43.58 9.55 -18.42
N LEU A 117 44.55 10.06 -17.65
CA LEU A 117 45.93 9.62 -17.76
C LEU A 117 46.14 8.21 -17.17
N ALA A 118 45.40 7.82 -16.12
CA ALA A 118 45.39 6.45 -15.61
C ALA A 118 44.72 5.48 -16.58
N ALA A 119 43.63 5.91 -17.21
CA ALA A 119 42.98 5.17 -18.29
C ALA A 119 43.93 4.94 -19.48
N ALA A 120 44.67 5.98 -19.90
CA ALA A 120 45.67 5.88 -20.96
C ALA A 120 46.83 4.95 -20.59
N LEU A 121 47.34 5.04 -19.35
CA LEU A 121 48.40 4.18 -18.83
C LEU A 121 48.04 2.70 -18.99
N VAL A 122 46.85 2.31 -18.55
CA VAL A 122 46.40 0.92 -18.62
C VAL A 122 46.08 0.51 -20.06
N ALA A 123 45.47 1.40 -20.86
CA ALA A 123 45.19 1.14 -22.27
C ALA A 123 46.46 0.97 -23.11
N GLU A 124 47.59 1.57 -22.73
CA GLU A 124 48.90 1.41 -23.38
C GLU A 124 49.71 0.22 -22.85
N ALA A 125 49.30 -0.37 -21.72
CA ALA A 125 49.98 -1.49 -21.08
C ALA A 125 49.60 -2.82 -21.75
N PRO A 126 50.49 -3.50 -22.51
CA PRO A 126 50.13 -4.72 -23.24
C PRO A 126 49.55 -5.80 -22.31
N GLY A 127 48.36 -6.33 -22.63
CA GLY A 127 47.68 -7.31 -21.79
C GLY A 127 47.29 -6.78 -20.40
N GLY A 128 47.23 -5.45 -20.23
CA GLY A 128 46.96 -4.78 -18.96
C GLY A 128 48.13 -4.80 -17.97
N VAL A 129 49.32 -5.29 -18.33
CA VAL A 129 50.46 -5.38 -17.42
C VAL A 129 51.24 -4.07 -17.41
N VAL A 130 51.06 -3.27 -16.35
CA VAL A 130 51.75 -1.98 -16.19
C VAL A 130 53.15 -2.23 -15.62
N ASP A 131 54.21 -2.13 -16.43
CA ASP A 131 55.59 -2.20 -15.96
C ASP A 131 56.11 -0.85 -15.41
N ASP A 132 57.30 -0.86 -14.79
CA ASP A 132 57.87 0.33 -14.14
C ASP A 132 58.30 1.40 -15.16
N ALA A 133 58.72 1.02 -16.37
CA ALA A 133 59.13 1.98 -17.39
C ALA A 133 57.91 2.78 -17.91
N LEU A 134 56.80 2.08 -18.15
CA LEU A 134 55.55 2.67 -18.58
C LEU A 134 54.93 3.55 -17.49
N LEU A 135 54.97 3.06 -16.23
CA LEU A 135 54.51 3.83 -15.06
C LEU A 135 55.34 5.10 -14.88
N ALA A 136 56.67 5.01 -14.92
CA ALA A 136 57.56 6.17 -14.80
C ALA A 136 57.30 7.21 -15.90
N ARG A 137 57.04 6.78 -17.13
CA ARG A 137 56.68 7.68 -18.24
C ARG A 137 55.41 8.47 -17.94
N HIS A 138 54.35 7.79 -17.49
CA HIS A 138 53.07 8.44 -17.19
C HIS A 138 53.14 9.30 -15.93
N LEU A 139 53.89 8.88 -14.90
CA LEU A 139 54.16 9.71 -13.72
C LEU A 139 54.89 11.00 -14.08
N ARG A 140 55.89 10.93 -14.97
CA ARG A 140 56.60 12.13 -15.45
C ARG A 140 55.66 13.06 -16.20
N GLN A 141 54.79 12.51 -17.04
CA GLN A 141 53.76 13.29 -17.73
C GLN A 141 52.79 13.95 -16.76
N ALA A 142 52.28 13.22 -15.76
CA ALA A 142 51.39 13.75 -14.72
C ALA A 142 52.06 14.89 -13.93
N ALA A 143 53.34 14.71 -13.55
CA ALA A 143 54.11 15.71 -12.83
C ALA A 143 54.32 16.99 -13.66
N LEU A 144 54.67 16.87 -14.95
CA LEU A 144 54.81 18.02 -15.85
C LEU A 144 53.47 18.73 -16.11
N GLN A 145 52.38 17.98 -16.32
CA GLN A 145 51.04 18.55 -16.47
C GLN A 145 50.61 19.29 -15.20
N GLY A 146 50.76 18.66 -14.04
CA GLY A 146 50.45 19.26 -12.75
C GLY A 146 51.27 20.52 -12.46
N LEU A 147 52.55 20.53 -12.87
CA LEU A 147 53.42 21.70 -12.75
C LEU A 147 52.94 22.88 -13.61
N GLU A 148 52.57 22.63 -14.88
CA GLU A 148 52.03 23.67 -15.75
C GLU A 148 50.66 24.16 -15.25
N MET A 149 49.78 23.26 -14.83
CA MET A 149 48.47 23.59 -14.27
C MET A 149 48.59 24.43 -12.99
N ALA A 150 49.58 24.17 -12.14
CA ALA A 150 49.83 24.91 -10.90
C ALA A 150 50.15 26.40 -11.15
N SER A 151 50.54 26.80 -12.37
CA SER A 151 50.70 28.21 -12.73
C SER A 151 49.40 29.03 -12.66
N ALA A 152 48.23 28.36 -12.71
CA ALA A 152 46.91 28.97 -12.58
C ALA A 152 46.31 28.84 -11.16
N ALA A 153 47.11 28.45 -10.16
CA ALA A 153 46.64 28.25 -8.79
C ALA A 153 46.16 29.57 -8.15
N THR A 154 45.03 29.54 -7.45
CA THR A 154 44.39 30.76 -6.92
C THR A 154 44.49 30.93 -5.40
N GLY A 155 45.16 29.99 -4.71
CA GLY A 155 45.34 30.00 -3.25
C GLY A 155 44.08 29.68 -2.42
N ARG A 156 42.90 29.66 -3.04
CA ARG A 156 41.64 29.10 -2.52
C ARG A 156 41.08 28.14 -3.57
N SER A 157 40.04 27.38 -3.23
CA SER A 157 39.38 26.51 -4.19
C SER A 157 38.68 27.33 -5.29
N PRO A 158 39.06 27.15 -6.58
CA PRO A 158 38.44 27.83 -7.70
C PRO A 158 37.39 26.95 -8.41
N MET A 159 36.93 25.87 -7.75
CA MET A 159 35.93 24.95 -8.29
C MET A 159 34.92 24.55 -7.22
N ALA A 160 33.65 24.54 -7.57
CA ALA A 160 32.58 24.11 -6.66
C ALA A 160 31.70 23.07 -7.32
N ALA A 161 31.47 21.96 -6.62
CA ALA A 161 30.43 21.01 -6.93
C ALA A 161 29.08 21.52 -6.39
N ILE A 162 28.09 21.50 -7.26
CA ILE A 162 26.71 21.93 -7.02
C ILE A 162 25.84 20.70 -7.25
N GLU A 163 25.20 20.22 -6.20
CA GLU A 163 24.30 19.05 -6.26
C GLU A 163 22.85 19.50 -6.08
N GLY A 164 21.90 18.83 -6.74
CA GLY A 164 20.47 19.14 -6.68
C GLY A 164 19.98 20.17 -7.70
N VAL A 165 20.83 20.59 -8.65
CA VAL A 165 20.50 21.60 -9.66
C VAL A 165 20.80 21.06 -11.05
N THR A 166 19.83 21.18 -11.96
CA THR A 166 20.03 20.81 -13.37
C THR A 166 20.86 21.85 -14.09
N LEU A 167 21.53 21.42 -15.16
CA LEU A 167 22.34 22.32 -16.00
C LEU A 167 21.49 23.46 -16.59
N GLU A 168 20.30 23.14 -17.11
CA GLU A 168 19.33 24.10 -17.66
C GLU A 168 18.99 25.23 -16.66
N ARG A 169 18.88 24.89 -15.37
CA ARG A 169 18.58 25.85 -14.32
C ARG A 169 19.81 26.66 -13.88
N LEU A 170 21.00 26.07 -13.98
CA LEU A 170 22.25 26.67 -13.51
C LEU A 170 22.85 27.64 -14.54
N GLU A 171 22.76 27.33 -15.83
CA GLU A 171 23.35 28.12 -16.92
C GLU A 171 22.90 29.60 -16.93
N PRO A 172 21.60 29.94 -16.77
CA PRO A 172 21.17 31.32 -16.71
C PRO A 172 21.78 32.09 -15.52
N LEU A 173 21.95 31.42 -14.37
CA LEU A 173 22.56 32.02 -13.18
C LEU A 173 24.05 32.28 -13.38
N ILE A 174 24.77 31.34 -14.01
CA ILE A 174 26.17 31.52 -14.41
C ILE A 174 26.31 32.70 -15.37
N ALA A 175 25.46 32.76 -16.39
CA ALA A 175 25.46 33.85 -17.38
C ALA A 175 25.21 35.21 -16.70
N ALA A 176 24.28 35.28 -15.76
CA ALA A 176 24.00 36.50 -14.99
C ALA A 176 25.22 36.94 -14.16
N VAL A 177 25.88 36.02 -13.44
CA VAL A 177 27.09 36.34 -12.67
C VAL A 177 28.23 36.79 -13.60
N ASN A 178 28.33 36.20 -14.79
CA ASN A 178 29.36 36.57 -15.76
C ASN A 178 29.13 37.94 -16.39
N ALA A 179 27.88 38.34 -16.58
CA ALA A 179 27.49 39.64 -17.12
C ALA A 179 27.68 40.81 -16.13
N GLU A 180 27.80 40.53 -14.83
CA GLU A 180 28.12 41.54 -13.82
C GLU A 180 29.57 42.05 -13.98
N THR A 181 29.78 43.07 -14.82
CA THR A 181 31.06 43.79 -14.92
C THR A 181 31.42 44.44 -13.58
N GLY A 182 32.67 44.32 -13.16
CA GLY A 182 33.20 44.60 -11.81
C GLY A 182 33.11 46.05 -11.29
N ALA A 183 31.90 46.57 -11.11
CA ALA A 183 31.63 47.86 -10.47
C ALA A 183 30.81 47.67 -9.16
N ALA A 184 31.34 46.88 -8.22
CA ALA A 184 30.90 46.88 -6.82
C ALA A 184 31.96 46.21 -5.93
N ALA A 185 33.21 46.66 -6.03
CA ALA A 185 34.23 46.34 -5.02
C ALA A 185 34.21 47.46 -3.98
N GLY A 186 33.37 47.33 -2.94
CA GLY A 186 33.34 48.33 -1.88
C GLY A 186 32.12 48.32 -0.97
N SER A 187 31.78 47.19 -0.34
CA SER A 187 31.23 47.22 1.03
C SER A 187 31.54 45.89 1.73
N PRO A 188 32.08 45.92 2.95
CA PRO A 188 32.21 44.71 3.74
C PRO A 188 30.79 44.27 4.13
N VAL A 189 30.42 43.05 3.75
CA VAL A 189 29.22 42.42 4.31
C VAL A 189 29.59 42.01 5.72
N ASP A 190 28.89 42.64 6.66
CA ASP A 190 29.00 42.46 8.09
C ASP A 190 28.71 41.01 8.51
N ALA A 191 29.20 40.66 9.70
CA ALA A 191 29.16 39.33 10.29
C ALA A 191 27.79 38.62 10.21
N SER A 192 27.87 37.30 10.06
CA SER A 192 26.80 36.30 10.12
C SER A 192 25.63 36.64 11.06
N PRO A 193 24.38 36.34 10.68
CA PRO A 193 23.45 35.74 11.60
C PRO A 193 23.57 34.21 11.49
N ALA A 194 23.83 33.57 12.61
CA ALA A 194 23.54 32.15 12.76
C ALA A 194 22.03 31.95 12.50
N VAL A 195 21.69 31.29 11.40
CA VAL A 195 20.35 30.75 11.19
C VAL A 195 20.42 29.27 11.57
N ASN A 196 19.98 28.98 12.80
CA ASN A 196 19.60 27.63 13.19
C ASN A 196 18.38 27.22 12.35
N ALA A 197 18.62 26.43 11.30
CA ALA A 197 17.56 25.60 10.74
C ALA A 197 17.57 24.29 11.54
N GLU A 198 16.64 24.17 12.49
CA GLU A 198 16.31 22.90 13.12
C GLU A 198 15.84 21.92 12.04
N THR A 199 16.70 20.99 11.66
CA THR A 199 16.28 19.73 11.04
C THR A 199 16.14 18.70 12.14
N GLY A 200 14.90 18.44 12.56
CA GLY A 200 14.57 17.25 13.32
C GLY A 200 14.69 16.02 12.41
N ALA A 201 15.67 15.17 12.68
CA ALA A 201 15.67 13.76 12.32
C ALA A 201 16.59 13.05 13.31
N ALA A 202 15.98 12.29 14.21
CA ALA A 202 16.68 11.35 15.07
C ALA A 202 17.23 10.21 14.20
N ALA A 203 18.52 9.91 14.36
CA ALA A 203 19.08 8.61 14.03
C ALA A 203 20.23 8.34 15.00
N ASP A 204 20.10 7.23 15.72
CA ASP A 204 21.14 6.65 16.56
C ASP A 204 22.42 6.35 15.75
N SER A 205 23.54 6.84 16.29
CA SER A 205 24.89 6.27 16.39
C SER A 205 25.22 4.93 15.70
N PRO A 206 26.48 4.70 15.24
CA PRO A 206 27.60 4.84 16.18
C PRO A 206 29.02 5.24 15.66
N VAL A 207 29.80 5.69 16.65
CA VAL A 207 31.28 5.69 16.82
C VAL A 207 32.11 6.88 16.31
N ASP A 208 32.28 7.84 17.23
CA ASP A 208 33.54 8.36 17.83
C ASP A 208 34.68 8.91 16.94
N ALA A 209 34.91 10.23 17.05
CA ALA A 209 36.18 10.79 17.52
C ALA A 209 35.99 12.29 17.85
N SER A 210 35.99 12.61 19.14
CA SER A 210 35.89 13.97 19.68
C SER A 210 37.12 14.84 19.34
N PRO A 211 36.99 16.17 19.14
CA PRO A 211 38.11 17.08 19.33
C PRO A 211 38.01 17.73 20.73
N ALA A 212 39.03 17.49 21.56
CA ALA A 212 39.20 18.16 22.82
C ALA A 212 39.73 19.60 22.64
N VAL A 213 39.23 20.47 23.52
CA VAL A 213 39.50 21.89 23.66
C VAL A 213 40.87 22.14 24.31
N ASN A 214 41.64 23.16 23.88
CA ASN A 214 42.22 24.18 24.77
C ASN A 214 43.01 25.28 24.04
N ALA A 215 43.05 26.43 24.72
CA ALA A 215 43.29 27.78 24.24
C ALA A 215 44.71 28.32 24.56
N GLU A 216 45.03 29.47 23.92
CA GLU A 216 46.03 30.50 24.28
C GLU A 216 47.52 30.09 24.26
N THR A 217 48.53 30.88 23.88
CA THR A 217 48.78 32.28 23.48
C THR A 217 50.23 32.33 22.94
N GLY A 218 50.60 33.32 22.11
CA GLY A 218 52.02 33.66 21.90
C GLY A 218 52.40 34.15 20.51
N ALA A 219 52.75 35.43 20.41
CA ALA A 219 53.13 36.14 19.20
C ALA A 219 54.50 35.72 18.62
N ALA A 220 54.68 35.83 17.29
CA ALA A 220 55.64 36.77 16.67
C ALA A 220 55.71 36.60 15.14
N ALA A 221 55.91 37.74 14.49
CA ALA A 221 55.93 38.02 13.05
C ALA A 221 56.94 37.23 12.19
N GLY A 222 56.54 36.96 10.95
CA GLY A 222 57.40 36.75 9.78
C GLY A 222 56.62 37.13 8.51
N SER A 223 57.12 38.12 7.76
CA SER A 223 56.45 38.76 6.61
C SER A 223 55.94 37.81 5.52
N PRO A 224 54.79 38.10 4.87
CA PRO A 224 54.38 37.41 3.66
C PRO A 224 55.23 37.88 2.47
N VAL A 225 55.76 36.92 1.72
CA VAL A 225 56.34 37.14 0.39
C VAL A 225 55.25 37.65 -0.54
N ALA A 226 55.52 38.77 -1.19
CA ALA A 226 54.61 39.46 -2.09
C ALA A 226 54.24 38.59 -3.29
N VAL A 227 52.95 38.29 -3.45
CA VAL A 227 52.37 37.79 -4.70
C VAL A 227 52.21 38.98 -5.64
N SER A 228 52.93 38.96 -6.75
CA SER A 228 52.79 39.97 -7.80
C SER A 228 51.44 39.81 -8.51
N PRO A 229 50.66 40.88 -8.75
CA PRO A 229 49.39 40.81 -9.45
C PRO A 229 49.65 40.77 -10.97
N ALA A 230 49.78 39.57 -11.53
CA ALA A 230 49.84 39.38 -12.97
C ALA A 230 48.97 38.19 -13.38
N ALA A 231 47.80 38.51 -13.97
CA ALA A 231 47.05 37.76 -15.00
C ALA A 231 45.54 37.99 -14.83
N ALA A 232 45.07 39.15 -15.28
CA ALA A 232 43.68 39.36 -15.63
C ALA A 232 43.48 38.95 -17.10
N ALA A 233 43.14 37.69 -17.38
CA ALA A 233 42.59 37.24 -18.68
C ALA A 233 41.96 35.83 -18.55
N GLY A 234 40.67 35.68 -18.91
CA GLY A 234 39.90 34.41 -18.87
C GLY A 234 38.61 34.44 -18.02
N SER A 235 38.01 35.62 -17.86
CA SER A 235 37.48 36.15 -16.61
C SER A 235 36.09 35.70 -16.12
N GLY A 236 35.55 34.55 -16.54
CA GLY A 236 34.19 34.09 -16.18
C GLY A 236 34.12 32.79 -15.38
N LEU A 237 32.94 32.49 -14.84
CA LEU A 237 32.55 31.14 -14.39
C LEU A 237 32.26 30.27 -15.61
N THR A 238 32.71 29.02 -15.61
CA THR A 238 32.42 28.03 -16.66
C THR A 238 31.95 26.72 -16.04
N VAL A 239 31.07 26.00 -16.75
CA VAL A 239 30.73 24.63 -16.39
C VAL A 239 31.92 23.75 -16.73
N ALA A 240 32.58 23.22 -15.71
CA ALA A 240 33.78 22.42 -15.84
C ALA A 240 33.46 20.93 -15.96
N LEU A 241 32.47 20.44 -15.19
CA LEU A 241 32.04 19.05 -15.25
C LEU A 241 30.52 18.93 -15.17
N VAL A 242 29.95 18.11 -16.05
CA VAL A 242 28.58 17.61 -15.98
C VAL A 242 28.69 16.15 -15.52
N ASN A 243 28.63 15.93 -14.21
CA ASN A 243 28.86 14.60 -13.62
C ASN A 243 27.61 13.72 -13.70
N SER A 244 26.46 14.31 -13.46
CA SER A 244 25.14 13.71 -13.66
C SER A 244 24.11 14.80 -13.95
N ARG A 245 22.84 14.43 -14.13
CA ARG A 245 21.73 15.37 -14.37
C ARG A 245 21.68 16.51 -13.36
N THR A 246 21.99 16.23 -12.08
CA THR A 246 21.85 17.18 -10.97
C THR A 246 23.15 17.44 -10.21
N ARG A 247 24.29 16.92 -10.68
CA ARG A 247 25.61 17.16 -10.08
C ARG A 247 26.52 17.82 -11.11
N ILE A 248 26.68 19.13 -10.95
CA ILE A 248 27.45 19.97 -11.88
C ILE A 248 28.60 20.62 -11.12
N VAL A 249 29.76 20.74 -11.76
CA VAL A 249 30.92 21.46 -11.21
C VAL A 249 31.17 22.71 -12.03
N VAL A 250 31.29 23.83 -11.32
CA VAL A 250 31.60 25.14 -11.91
C VAL A 250 33.01 25.53 -11.52
N ALA A 251 33.81 25.97 -12.49
CA ALA A 251 35.15 26.51 -12.28
C ALA A 251 35.17 28.02 -12.53
N GLY A 252 36.04 28.73 -11.80
CA GLY A 252 36.32 30.14 -12.05
C GLY A 252 36.83 30.88 -10.82
N PRO A 253 36.92 32.22 -10.87
CA PRO A 253 37.43 33.01 -9.76
C PRO A 253 36.60 32.80 -8.48
N PRO A 254 37.22 32.56 -7.30
CA PRO A 254 36.49 32.30 -6.05
C PRO A 254 35.44 33.35 -5.70
N ALA A 255 35.72 34.63 -5.94
CA ALA A 255 34.77 35.72 -5.69
C ALA A 255 33.50 35.65 -6.55
N ARG A 256 33.57 35.08 -7.77
CA ARG A 256 32.39 34.87 -8.61
C ARG A 256 31.60 33.63 -8.19
N LEU A 257 32.30 32.59 -7.75
CA LEU A 257 31.67 31.40 -7.16
C LEU A 257 30.86 31.76 -5.91
N ASP A 258 31.39 32.63 -5.05
CA ASP A 258 30.67 33.14 -3.87
C ASP A 258 29.37 33.87 -4.27
N ARG A 259 29.37 34.64 -5.37
CA ARG A 259 28.16 35.29 -5.90
C ARG A 259 27.15 34.30 -6.47
N LEU A 260 27.61 33.30 -7.21
CA LEU A 260 26.74 32.24 -7.72
C LEU A 260 26.04 31.49 -6.58
N ARG A 261 26.81 31.15 -5.52
CA ARG A 261 26.26 30.53 -4.31
C ARG A 261 25.20 31.41 -3.65
N ALA A 262 25.45 32.72 -3.53
CA ALA A 262 24.49 33.66 -2.95
C ALA A 262 23.19 33.75 -3.77
N ARG A 263 23.28 33.79 -5.11
CA ARG A 263 22.11 33.79 -6.01
C ARG A 263 21.30 32.50 -5.90
N LEU A 264 21.97 31.33 -5.87
CA LEU A 264 21.30 30.05 -5.65
C LEU A 264 20.59 30.00 -4.29
N ALA A 265 21.24 30.49 -3.23
CA ALA A 265 20.65 30.58 -1.89
C ALA A 265 19.43 31.51 -1.87
N ALA A 266 19.48 32.65 -2.56
CA ALA A 266 18.35 33.56 -2.68
C ALA A 266 17.17 32.91 -3.42
N CYS A 267 17.41 32.23 -4.54
CA CYS A 267 16.38 31.49 -5.27
C CYS A 267 15.78 30.38 -4.38
N ALA A 268 16.62 29.62 -3.67
CA ALA A 268 16.15 28.56 -2.77
C ALA A 268 15.28 29.11 -1.63
N ALA A 269 15.64 30.27 -1.06
CA ALA A 269 14.85 30.93 -0.03
C ALA A 269 13.50 31.42 -0.57
N GLU A 270 13.49 32.10 -1.73
CA GLU A 270 12.26 32.58 -2.38
C GLU A 270 11.30 31.43 -2.69
N GLU A 271 11.81 30.32 -3.22
CA GLU A 271 10.99 29.15 -3.52
C GLU A 271 10.50 28.43 -2.25
N ALA A 272 11.33 28.36 -1.22
CA ALA A 272 10.92 27.81 0.07
C ALA A 272 9.82 28.67 0.74
N ASP A 273 9.93 29.99 0.64
CA ASP A 273 8.90 30.94 1.09
C ASP A 273 7.60 30.77 0.30
N ALA A 274 7.68 30.72 -1.03
CA ALA A 274 6.52 30.48 -1.89
C ALA A 274 5.86 29.11 -1.58
N ARG A 275 6.65 28.07 -1.32
CA ARG A 275 6.15 26.73 -0.95
C ARG A 275 5.48 26.73 0.42
N ARG A 276 6.04 27.42 1.41
CA ARG A 276 5.44 27.61 2.75
C ARG A 276 4.12 28.39 2.66
N ALA A 277 4.08 29.41 1.81
CA ALA A 277 2.89 30.21 1.54
C ALA A 277 1.83 29.46 0.72
N GLY A 278 2.13 28.26 0.21
CA GLY A 278 1.23 27.49 -0.66
C GLY A 278 1.00 28.15 -2.02
N GLN A 279 1.98 28.87 -2.53
CA GLN A 279 1.95 29.53 -3.85
C GLN A 279 2.56 28.67 -4.95
N ARG A 280 3.29 27.61 -4.58
CA ARG A 280 3.84 26.59 -5.47
C ARG A 280 3.80 25.22 -4.80
N GLY A 281 3.73 24.17 -5.61
CA GLY A 281 4.11 22.82 -5.19
C GLY A 281 5.40 22.36 -5.87
N GLY A 282 5.67 21.06 -5.79
CA GLY A 282 6.98 20.46 -6.08
C GLY A 282 8.02 20.79 -5.03
N ALA A 283 9.18 20.15 -5.11
CA ALA A 283 10.29 20.47 -4.23
C ALA A 283 10.79 21.90 -4.52
N PRO A 284 10.96 22.77 -3.50
CA PRO A 284 11.69 24.01 -3.69
C PRO A 284 13.15 23.67 -4.04
N LEU A 285 13.85 24.58 -4.71
CA LEU A 285 15.28 24.43 -4.98
C LEU A 285 16.02 24.10 -3.68
N ARG A 286 16.62 22.91 -3.67
CA ARG A 286 17.56 22.48 -2.65
C ARG A 286 18.85 22.16 -3.36
N PHE A 287 19.94 22.73 -2.88
CA PHE A 287 21.25 22.44 -3.42
C PHE A 287 22.28 22.24 -2.32
N ALA A 288 23.22 21.34 -2.55
CA ALA A 288 24.44 21.25 -1.77
C ALA A 288 25.56 21.97 -2.50
N TRP A 289 26.41 22.64 -1.74
CA TRP A 289 27.56 23.35 -2.25
C TRP A 289 28.83 22.83 -1.59
N THR A 290 29.72 22.26 -2.39
CA THR A 290 31.00 21.73 -1.92
C THR A 290 32.13 22.36 -2.72
N ALA A 291 32.95 23.17 -2.05
CA ALA A 291 34.20 23.62 -2.65
C ALA A 291 35.13 22.41 -2.82
N LEU A 292 35.60 22.16 -4.04
CA LEU A 292 36.46 21.01 -4.31
C LEU A 292 37.85 21.26 -3.71
N PRO A 293 38.51 20.26 -3.12
CA PRO A 293 39.81 20.42 -2.48
C PRO A 293 40.95 20.46 -3.53
N VAL A 294 40.84 21.38 -4.48
CA VAL A 294 41.79 21.66 -5.57
C VAL A 294 42.15 23.14 -5.55
N ASP A 295 43.32 23.50 -6.06
CA ASP A 295 43.83 24.89 -6.08
C ASP A 295 43.78 25.54 -7.47
N VAL A 296 43.50 24.75 -8.51
CA VAL A 296 43.49 25.14 -9.93
C VAL A 296 42.08 24.99 -10.53
N PRO A 297 41.64 25.91 -11.41
CA PRO A 297 40.35 25.82 -12.11
C PRO A 297 40.43 24.86 -13.31
N PHE A 298 40.44 23.54 -13.05
CA PHE A 298 40.42 22.53 -14.12
C PHE A 298 39.22 22.68 -15.06
N HIS A 299 39.41 22.30 -16.33
CA HIS A 299 38.38 22.35 -17.38
C HIS A 299 37.81 23.75 -17.58
N SER A 300 38.72 24.73 -17.59
CA SER A 300 38.35 26.12 -17.80
C SER A 300 39.38 26.82 -18.69
N ASN A 301 38.95 27.91 -19.32
CA ASN A 301 39.82 28.70 -20.19
C ASN A 301 40.98 29.37 -19.43
N ALA A 302 40.97 29.37 -18.08
CA ALA A 302 42.08 29.84 -17.27
C ALA A 302 43.34 28.97 -17.44
N LEU A 303 43.20 27.74 -17.95
CA LEU A 303 44.29 26.81 -18.23
C LEU A 303 44.77 26.81 -19.68
N ALA A 304 44.22 27.66 -20.56
CA ALA A 304 44.59 27.69 -21.98
C ALA A 304 46.08 28.00 -22.19
N GLU A 305 46.63 29.00 -21.48
CA GLU A 305 48.05 29.33 -21.57
C GLU A 305 48.96 28.23 -21.01
N ALA A 306 48.52 27.52 -19.97
CA ALA A 306 49.24 26.39 -19.40
C ALA A 306 49.27 25.21 -20.38
N LEU A 307 48.17 24.98 -21.10
CA LEU A 307 48.10 23.96 -22.15
C LEU A 307 49.05 24.29 -23.31
N GLU A 308 49.14 25.55 -23.75
CA GLU A 308 50.06 25.97 -24.82
C GLU A 308 51.54 25.77 -24.45
N ARG A 309 51.89 25.87 -23.16
CA ARG A 309 53.26 25.63 -22.66
C ARG A 309 53.58 24.14 -22.45
N PHE A 310 52.56 23.30 -22.41
CA PHE A 310 52.70 21.88 -22.13
C PHE A 310 53.02 21.10 -23.41
N GLU A 311 54.17 20.42 -23.42
CA GLU A 311 54.55 19.51 -24.51
C GLU A 311 54.17 18.07 -24.12
N ALA A 312 53.16 17.53 -24.80
CA ALA A 312 52.71 16.16 -24.57
C ALA A 312 53.73 15.13 -25.10
N ALA A 313 53.99 14.08 -24.32
CA ALA A 313 54.72 12.93 -24.81
C ALA A 313 53.91 12.20 -25.90
N PRO A 314 54.56 11.59 -26.90
CA PRO A 314 53.85 10.82 -27.93
C PRO A 314 53.13 9.63 -27.29
N ALA A 315 51.83 9.49 -27.60
CA ALA A 315 51.00 8.40 -27.09
C ALA A 315 51.47 7.03 -27.63
N GLY A 316 51.42 6.01 -26.79
CA GLY A 316 51.68 4.63 -27.19
C GLY A 316 50.50 3.99 -27.94
N PRO A 317 50.71 2.84 -28.59
CA PRO A 317 49.59 2.05 -29.11
C PRO A 317 48.71 1.58 -27.96
N ARG A 318 47.39 1.68 -28.13
CA ARG A 318 46.40 1.26 -27.13
C ARG A 318 45.74 -0.04 -27.55
N TRP A 319 45.57 -0.97 -26.61
CA TRP A 319 44.93 -2.27 -26.89
C TRP A 319 43.40 -2.24 -26.71
N ALA A 320 42.85 -1.18 -26.11
CA ALA A 320 41.41 -0.91 -26.04
C ALA A 320 41.12 0.60 -26.15
N PRO A 321 39.89 1.01 -26.52
CA PRO A 321 39.55 2.43 -26.71
C PRO A 321 39.46 3.21 -25.39
N LEU A 322 39.76 4.51 -25.46
CA LEU A 322 39.44 5.50 -24.42
C LEU A 322 38.12 6.18 -24.78
N LEU A 323 37.13 6.11 -23.91
CA LEU A 323 35.83 6.78 -24.08
C LEU A 323 35.86 8.17 -23.45
N GLY A 324 35.07 9.09 -24.02
CA GLY A 324 34.90 10.45 -23.47
C GLY A 324 36.06 11.41 -23.72
N VAL A 325 37.00 11.06 -24.59
CA VAL A 325 38.16 11.89 -24.96
C VAL A 325 38.07 12.25 -26.44
N GLY A 326 38.33 13.52 -26.77
CA GLY A 326 38.55 13.95 -28.15
C GLY A 326 39.91 13.52 -28.70
N ASP A 327 40.36 14.16 -29.78
CA ASP A 327 41.64 13.84 -30.42
C ASP A 327 42.87 14.23 -29.57
N ASP A 328 42.70 15.12 -28.58
CA ASP A 328 43.76 15.62 -27.72
C ASP A 328 43.48 15.32 -26.23
N LEU A 329 44.25 14.37 -25.68
CA LEU A 329 44.17 13.93 -24.29
C LEU A 329 44.61 15.02 -23.29
N ALA A 330 45.56 15.90 -23.66
CA ALA A 330 46.00 16.98 -22.79
C ALA A 330 44.91 18.05 -22.72
N ARG A 331 44.37 18.45 -23.88
CA ARG A 331 43.28 19.42 -23.94
C ARG A 331 42.05 19.01 -23.12
N ALA A 332 41.68 17.73 -23.16
CA ALA A 332 40.59 17.12 -22.39
C ALA A 332 40.78 17.17 -20.85
N GLN A 333 42.00 17.44 -20.37
CA GLN A 333 42.32 17.52 -18.95
C GLN A 333 42.59 18.96 -18.47
N PHE A 334 42.93 19.87 -19.38
CA PHE A 334 43.18 21.28 -19.08
C PHE A 334 41.92 22.13 -19.25
N VAL A 335 41.30 22.12 -20.43
CA VAL A 335 40.35 23.18 -20.83
C VAL A 335 38.96 22.67 -21.21
N ASP A 336 38.85 21.49 -21.82
CA ASP A 336 37.55 21.02 -22.32
C ASP A 336 36.69 20.51 -21.16
N PRO A 337 35.37 20.80 -21.15
CA PRO A 337 34.48 20.36 -20.08
C PRO A 337 34.28 18.84 -20.07
N VAL A 338 34.22 18.25 -18.89
CA VAL A 338 33.95 16.80 -18.72
C VAL A 338 32.45 16.54 -18.83
N ARG A 339 32.04 15.73 -19.80
CA ARG A 339 30.65 15.25 -19.98
C ARG A 339 30.54 13.80 -19.53
N TRP A 340 30.51 13.57 -18.22
CA TRP A 340 30.47 12.22 -17.65
C TRP A 340 29.14 11.51 -17.90
N ASP A 341 28.08 12.29 -18.08
CA ASP A 341 26.78 11.84 -18.57
C ASP A 341 26.90 11.18 -19.96
N ALA A 342 27.58 11.82 -20.91
CA ALA A 342 27.83 11.26 -22.24
C ALA A 342 28.79 10.05 -22.21
N VAL A 343 29.71 10.00 -21.24
CA VAL A 343 30.57 8.83 -21.03
C VAL A 343 29.73 7.62 -20.64
N ALA A 344 28.71 7.78 -19.79
CA ALA A 344 27.82 6.69 -19.42
C ALA A 344 27.09 6.11 -20.65
N ASP A 345 26.62 6.96 -21.57
CA ASP A 345 26.02 6.51 -22.83
C ASP A 345 27.01 5.71 -23.69
N ALA A 346 28.27 6.16 -23.77
CA ALA A 346 29.32 5.46 -24.48
C ALA A 346 29.66 4.09 -23.83
N ILE A 347 29.60 3.99 -22.50
CA ILE A 347 29.78 2.72 -21.78
C ILE A 347 28.68 1.72 -22.17
N VAL A 348 27.43 2.17 -22.25
CA VAL A 348 26.31 1.31 -22.68
C VAL A 348 26.48 0.90 -24.14
N ALA A 349 26.83 1.84 -25.03
CA ALA A 349 27.06 1.57 -26.44
C ALA A 349 28.21 0.58 -26.70
N ALA A 350 29.21 0.55 -25.81
CA ALA A 350 30.31 -0.41 -25.85
C ALA A 350 29.90 -1.84 -25.40
N GLY A 351 28.65 -2.04 -24.97
CA GLY A 351 28.12 -3.35 -24.56
C GLY A 351 28.64 -3.81 -23.20
N ALA A 352 28.98 -2.88 -22.29
CA ALA A 352 29.47 -3.24 -20.97
C ALA A 352 28.35 -3.81 -20.07
N ASP A 353 28.63 -4.91 -19.36
CA ASP A 353 27.76 -5.40 -18.27
C ASP A 353 28.18 -4.88 -16.90
N TRP A 354 29.49 -4.61 -16.76
CA TRP A 354 30.11 -4.14 -15.52
C TRP A 354 31.02 -2.95 -15.79
N VAL A 355 31.01 -2.00 -14.86
CA VAL A 355 31.99 -0.94 -14.70
C VAL A 355 32.80 -1.23 -13.44
N LEU A 356 34.11 -1.36 -13.62
CA LEU A 356 35.08 -1.50 -12.54
C LEU A 356 35.76 -0.14 -12.34
N ASP A 357 35.45 0.52 -11.24
CA ASP A 357 35.99 1.83 -10.92
C ASP A 357 37.24 1.68 -10.04
N PHE A 358 38.38 2.14 -10.57
CA PHE A 358 39.68 2.13 -9.91
C PHE A 358 40.02 3.48 -9.27
N GLY A 359 39.11 4.45 -9.36
CA GLY A 359 39.30 5.77 -8.79
C GLY A 359 39.47 5.74 -7.26
N PRO A 360 40.27 6.66 -6.68
CA PRO A 360 40.33 6.82 -5.24
C PRO A 360 38.94 7.11 -4.64
N GLY A 361 38.65 6.48 -3.51
CA GLY A 361 37.35 6.54 -2.86
C GLY A 361 36.20 5.92 -3.69
N THR A 362 34.96 6.41 -3.51
CA THR A 362 33.76 5.81 -4.16
C THR A 362 32.92 6.82 -4.94
N ALA A 363 33.38 8.07 -5.06
CA ALA A 363 32.59 9.15 -5.63
C ALA A 363 32.27 8.93 -7.12
N VAL A 364 33.28 8.64 -7.95
CA VAL A 364 33.09 8.43 -9.40
C VAL A 364 32.29 7.16 -9.67
N ALA A 365 32.50 6.08 -8.92
CA ALA A 365 31.62 4.91 -8.97
C ALA A 365 30.14 5.26 -8.71
N ARG A 366 29.83 6.08 -7.69
CA ARG A 366 28.46 6.53 -7.40
C ARG A 366 27.87 7.37 -8.54
N LEU A 367 28.63 8.32 -9.07
CA LEU A 367 28.23 9.15 -10.21
C LEU A 367 27.92 8.30 -11.45
N THR A 368 28.81 7.35 -11.74
CA THR A 368 28.66 6.44 -12.87
C THR A 368 27.44 5.53 -12.68
N GLY A 369 27.22 5.03 -11.46
CA GLY A 369 26.04 4.23 -11.12
C GLY A 369 24.74 5.03 -11.27
N GLU A 370 24.71 6.30 -10.88
CA GLU A 370 23.57 7.20 -11.08
C GLU A 370 23.21 7.36 -12.57
N ASN A 371 24.20 7.61 -13.42
CA ASN A 371 23.98 7.79 -14.87
C ASN A 371 23.59 6.48 -15.58
N LEU A 372 24.01 5.32 -15.05
CA LEU A 372 23.74 4.01 -15.64
C LEU A 372 22.44 3.36 -15.13
N ARG A 373 21.66 4.04 -14.27
CA ARG A 373 20.38 3.52 -13.77
C ARG A 373 19.47 3.11 -14.92
N GLY A 374 18.96 1.88 -14.86
CA GLY A 374 18.00 1.38 -15.85
C GLY A 374 18.62 0.82 -17.14
N THR A 375 19.95 0.80 -17.25
CA THR A 375 20.67 0.24 -18.40
C THR A 375 21.04 -1.24 -18.22
N GLY A 376 20.88 -1.76 -17.00
CA GLY A 376 21.33 -3.09 -16.60
C GLY A 376 22.82 -3.20 -16.26
N VAL A 377 23.59 -2.12 -16.39
CA VAL A 377 25.03 -2.12 -16.07
C VAL A 377 25.27 -1.97 -14.58
N ARG A 378 26.13 -2.82 -14.00
CA ARG A 378 26.53 -2.76 -12.59
C ARG A 378 27.84 -1.99 -12.42
N VAL A 379 27.96 -1.24 -11.32
CA VAL A 379 29.18 -0.49 -10.99
C VAL A 379 29.79 -1.01 -9.69
N LEU A 380 31.09 -1.27 -9.70
CA LEU A 380 31.87 -1.68 -8.53
C LEU A 380 32.97 -0.65 -8.25
N ALA A 381 33.02 -0.16 -7.01
CA ALA A 381 34.11 0.68 -6.55
C ALA A 381 35.22 -0.20 -5.97
N LEU A 382 36.37 -0.30 -6.64
CA LEU A 382 37.45 -1.20 -6.24
C LEU A 382 38.40 -0.61 -5.20
N ALA A 383 38.30 0.69 -4.91
CA ALA A 383 38.92 1.27 -3.72
C ALA A 383 38.33 0.65 -2.43
N SER A 384 37.03 0.30 -2.43
CA SER A 384 36.40 -0.28 -1.23
C SER A 384 36.75 -1.76 -1.05
N PRO A 385 36.87 -2.25 0.20
CA PRO A 385 36.99 -3.67 0.48
C PRO A 385 35.83 -4.49 -0.09
N GLU A 386 34.60 -3.98 0.00
CA GLU A 386 33.39 -4.66 -0.47
C GLU A 386 33.41 -4.88 -1.98
N GLY A 387 33.79 -3.86 -2.76
CA GLY A 387 33.89 -3.98 -4.22
C GLY A 387 34.97 -4.98 -4.64
N ARG A 388 36.10 -5.02 -3.92
CA ARG A 388 37.15 -6.03 -4.16
C ARG A 388 36.67 -7.45 -3.81
N ARG A 389 35.93 -7.64 -2.72
CA ARG A 389 35.37 -8.95 -2.33
C ARG A 389 34.46 -9.53 -3.42
N VAL A 390 33.71 -8.70 -4.14
CA VAL A 390 32.88 -9.16 -5.27
C VAL A 390 33.71 -9.85 -6.36
N LEU A 391 34.96 -9.42 -6.58
CA LEU A 391 35.86 -10.00 -7.58
C LEU A 391 36.67 -11.19 -7.06
N THR A 392 37.02 -11.20 -5.77
CA THR A 392 37.98 -12.17 -5.22
C THR A 392 37.34 -13.31 -4.43
N SER A 393 36.11 -13.15 -3.94
CA SER A 393 35.41 -14.16 -3.13
C SER A 393 34.40 -14.94 -3.97
N PRO A 394 34.55 -16.28 -4.10
CA PRO A 394 33.56 -17.11 -4.79
C PRO A 394 32.16 -16.93 -4.19
N GLY A 395 31.16 -16.68 -5.04
CA GLY A 395 29.76 -16.49 -4.64
C GLY A 395 29.41 -15.09 -4.11
N ALA A 396 30.37 -14.17 -3.97
CA ALA A 396 30.09 -12.80 -3.55
C ALA A 396 29.47 -11.92 -4.64
N ALA A 397 29.63 -12.30 -5.92
CA ALA A 397 29.08 -11.56 -7.04
C ALA A 397 27.56 -11.75 -7.15
N PRO A 398 26.78 -10.66 -7.29
CA PRO A 398 25.36 -10.74 -7.65
C PRO A 398 25.12 -11.57 -8.92
N THR A 399 24.03 -12.32 -8.93
CA THR A 399 23.62 -13.09 -10.11
C THR A 399 23.02 -12.15 -11.16
N GLY A 400 23.58 -12.16 -12.38
CA GLY A 400 23.04 -11.45 -13.54
C GLY A 400 23.26 -9.93 -13.57
N ARG A 401 22.66 -9.28 -14.58
CA ARG A 401 22.69 -7.83 -14.80
C ARG A 401 21.88 -7.07 -13.73
N ASP A 402 22.02 -5.75 -13.68
CA ASP A 402 21.10 -4.91 -12.91
C ASP A 402 19.77 -4.72 -13.65
N VAL A 403 18.85 -3.98 -13.05
CA VAL A 403 17.54 -3.69 -13.63
C VAL A 403 17.65 -2.87 -14.93
N THR A 404 16.91 -3.30 -15.95
CA THR A 404 16.80 -2.62 -17.24
C THR A 404 15.40 -2.05 -17.40
N TYR A 405 15.25 -0.73 -17.60
CA TYR A 405 13.94 -0.10 -17.67
C TYR A 405 13.11 -0.53 -18.89
N ALA A 406 13.79 -0.80 -20.01
CA ALA A 406 13.15 -1.32 -21.22
C ALA A 406 12.43 -2.67 -20.99
N ALA A 407 12.81 -3.44 -19.96
CA ALA A 407 12.12 -4.69 -19.61
C ALA A 407 10.69 -4.47 -19.07
N PHE A 408 10.37 -3.25 -18.64
CA PHE A 408 9.03 -2.87 -18.16
C PHE A 408 8.20 -2.16 -19.24
N ALA A 409 8.74 -1.99 -20.45
CA ALA A 409 7.97 -1.41 -21.56
C ALA A 409 6.73 -2.27 -21.85
N PRO A 410 5.58 -1.65 -22.14
CA PRO A 410 4.34 -2.39 -22.38
C PRO A 410 4.42 -3.15 -23.71
N GLY A 411 3.82 -4.35 -23.73
CA GLY A 411 3.53 -5.12 -24.94
C GLY A 411 2.04 -5.12 -25.27
N VAL A 412 1.64 -5.90 -26.27
CA VAL A 412 0.23 -6.19 -26.57
C VAL A 412 0.01 -7.69 -26.65
N VAL A 413 -1.01 -8.18 -25.95
CA VAL A 413 -1.43 -9.58 -25.95
C VAL A 413 -2.92 -9.62 -26.24
N GLN A 414 -3.33 -10.37 -27.27
CA GLN A 414 -4.73 -10.47 -27.71
C GLN A 414 -5.43 -9.11 -27.87
N GLY A 415 -4.71 -8.08 -28.35
CA GLY A 415 -5.24 -6.73 -28.52
C GLY A 415 -5.32 -5.86 -27.25
N HIS A 416 -4.93 -6.39 -26.08
CA HIS A 416 -4.89 -5.65 -24.81
C HIS A 416 -3.45 -5.33 -24.38
N LEU A 417 -3.28 -4.30 -23.55
CA LEU A 417 -1.96 -3.92 -23.07
C LEU A 417 -1.40 -5.01 -22.13
N ASP A 418 -0.13 -5.33 -22.28
CA ASP A 418 0.59 -6.31 -21.46
C ASP A 418 1.70 -5.61 -20.67
N THR A 419 1.46 -5.40 -19.37
CA THR A 419 2.38 -4.79 -18.41
C THR A 419 2.65 -5.76 -17.25
N LYS A 420 3.56 -5.40 -16.33
CA LYS A 420 3.74 -6.16 -15.09
C LYS A 420 2.45 -6.25 -14.27
N TYR A 421 1.65 -5.18 -14.22
CA TYR A 421 0.37 -5.16 -13.52
C TYR A 421 -0.63 -6.14 -14.14
N THR A 422 -0.73 -6.17 -15.47
CA THR A 422 -1.70 -7.03 -16.15
C THR A 422 -1.33 -8.50 -16.02
N ARG A 423 -0.04 -8.83 -15.96
CA ARG A 423 0.45 -10.19 -15.68
C ARG A 423 0.20 -10.59 -14.22
N ALA A 424 0.32 -9.64 -13.30
CA ALA A 424 0.05 -9.91 -11.88
C ALA A 424 -1.45 -10.05 -11.57
N THR A 425 -2.31 -9.27 -12.21
CA THR A 425 -3.73 -9.18 -11.82
C THR A 425 -4.70 -9.81 -12.82
N GLY A 426 -4.27 -10.06 -14.06
CA GLY A 426 -5.17 -10.41 -15.17
C GLY A 426 -6.05 -9.25 -15.67
N ARG A 427 -5.92 -8.05 -15.09
CA ARG A 427 -6.79 -6.89 -15.36
C ARG A 427 -6.09 -5.85 -16.24
N PRO A 428 -6.83 -5.06 -17.04
CA PRO A 428 -6.27 -3.91 -17.75
C PRO A 428 -5.52 -2.94 -16.82
N PRO A 429 -4.44 -2.28 -17.28
CA PRO A 429 -3.59 -1.43 -16.45
C PRO A 429 -4.16 -0.02 -16.26
N VAL A 430 -5.49 0.08 -16.18
CA VAL A 430 -6.25 1.31 -15.92
C VAL A 430 -7.19 1.00 -14.75
N ILE A 431 -7.03 1.72 -13.65
CA ILE A 431 -7.72 1.46 -12.38
C ILE A 431 -8.71 2.59 -12.12
N LEU A 432 -9.97 2.26 -11.80
CA LEU A 432 -10.91 3.23 -11.24
C LEU A 432 -10.57 3.44 -9.76
N ALA A 433 -10.06 4.62 -9.43
CA ALA A 433 -9.52 4.93 -8.09
C ALA A 433 -10.61 5.12 -7.02
N GLY A 434 -10.27 4.83 -5.76
CA GLY A 434 -11.12 5.08 -4.60
C GLY A 434 -11.29 6.58 -4.35
N MET A 435 -12.51 7.09 -4.47
CA MET A 435 -12.86 8.50 -4.33
C MET A 435 -14.10 8.68 -3.46
N THR A 436 -13.98 9.43 -2.37
CA THR A 436 -15.16 9.96 -1.67
C THR A 436 -15.47 11.34 -2.26
N PRO A 437 -16.65 11.58 -2.87
CA PRO A 437 -17.86 10.76 -2.82
C PRO A 437 -18.09 9.83 -4.04
N THR A 438 -17.35 9.94 -5.14
CA THR A 438 -17.74 9.30 -6.42
C THR A 438 -17.82 7.77 -6.39
N THR A 439 -16.82 7.07 -5.83
CA THR A 439 -16.79 5.60 -5.80
C THR A 439 -17.20 5.02 -4.45
N VAL A 440 -17.91 5.80 -3.63
CA VAL A 440 -18.67 5.24 -2.50
C VAL A 440 -19.90 4.49 -2.99
N ASP A 441 -20.33 4.80 -4.23
CA ASP A 441 -21.53 4.27 -4.86
C ASP A 441 -21.24 3.01 -5.66
N ALA A 442 -22.05 1.97 -5.41
CA ALA A 442 -21.88 0.68 -6.05
C ALA A 442 -22.05 0.69 -7.59
N PRO A 443 -22.97 1.48 -8.21
CA PRO A 443 -23.16 1.46 -9.66
C PRO A 443 -21.91 1.72 -10.51
N ILE A 444 -21.16 2.78 -10.22
CA ILE A 444 -19.92 3.10 -10.98
C ILE A 444 -18.84 2.02 -10.77
N VAL A 445 -18.69 1.54 -9.53
CA VAL A 445 -17.71 0.51 -9.18
C VAL A 445 -18.04 -0.81 -9.88
N ALA A 446 -19.30 -1.23 -9.83
CA ALA A 446 -19.77 -2.45 -10.48
C ALA A 446 -19.65 -2.36 -12.01
N ALA A 447 -20.04 -1.23 -12.62
CA ALA A 447 -19.94 -1.04 -14.06
C ALA A 447 -18.49 -1.13 -14.56
N ALA A 448 -17.54 -0.50 -13.85
CA ALA A 448 -16.11 -0.61 -14.19
C ALA A 448 -15.57 -2.04 -14.02
N ALA A 449 -15.94 -2.72 -12.93
CA ALA A 449 -15.52 -4.09 -12.65
C ALA A 449 -16.10 -5.11 -13.66
N ASN A 450 -17.37 -4.95 -14.04
CA ASN A 450 -18.04 -5.76 -15.07
C ASN A 450 -17.39 -5.57 -16.45
N ALA A 451 -16.96 -4.34 -16.76
CA ALA A 451 -16.16 -4.05 -17.95
C ALA A 451 -14.72 -4.63 -17.90
N GLY A 452 -14.34 -5.30 -16.81
CA GLY A 452 -13.08 -6.02 -16.67
C GLY A 452 -11.97 -5.24 -15.99
N TYR A 453 -12.18 -3.96 -15.65
CA TYR A 453 -11.19 -3.12 -14.97
C TYR A 453 -11.12 -3.40 -13.47
N MET A 454 -10.00 -3.06 -12.85
CA MET A 454 -9.93 -2.97 -11.38
C MET A 454 -10.66 -1.71 -10.92
N ALA A 455 -11.51 -1.84 -9.92
CA ALA A 455 -12.28 -0.74 -9.36
C ALA A 455 -12.22 -0.75 -7.82
N GLU A 456 -12.03 0.43 -7.24
CA GLU A 456 -11.95 0.62 -5.79
C GLU A 456 -13.26 1.19 -5.21
N LEU A 457 -13.90 0.45 -4.31
CA LEU A 457 -15.00 0.94 -3.47
C LEU A 457 -14.43 1.81 -2.34
N ALA A 458 -14.80 3.08 -2.29
CA ALA A 458 -14.30 4.03 -1.30
C ALA A 458 -14.97 3.82 0.07
N GLY A 459 -14.16 3.47 1.06
CA GLY A 459 -14.55 3.28 2.46
C GLY A 459 -14.90 4.56 3.21
N GLY A 460 -14.44 5.72 2.74
CA GLY A 460 -14.78 7.02 3.37
C GLY A 460 -16.28 7.31 3.42
N GLY A 461 -17.08 6.71 2.55
CA GLY A 461 -18.54 6.78 2.54
C GLY A 461 -19.26 5.66 3.30
N GLN A 462 -18.54 4.81 4.05
CA GLN A 462 -19.09 3.67 4.79
C GLN A 462 -18.89 3.85 6.32
N PRO A 463 -19.46 4.90 6.95
CA PRO A 463 -19.09 5.30 8.31
C PRO A 463 -19.63 4.41 9.43
N ASP A 464 -20.51 3.46 9.09
CA ASP A 464 -21.21 2.59 10.02
C ASP A 464 -21.55 1.22 9.38
N ARG A 465 -21.84 0.23 10.23
CA ARG A 465 -22.16 -1.14 9.81
C ARG A 465 -23.39 -1.22 8.90
N ARG A 466 -24.45 -0.43 9.14
CA ARG A 466 -25.67 -0.48 8.31
C ARG A 466 -25.35 -0.03 6.88
N THR A 467 -24.68 1.11 6.74
CA THR A 467 -24.30 1.66 5.45
C THR A 467 -23.38 0.70 4.69
N PHE A 468 -22.36 0.17 5.36
CA PHE A 468 -21.46 -0.85 4.78
C PHE A 468 -22.23 -2.10 4.31
N SER A 469 -23.07 -2.70 5.16
CA SER A 469 -23.82 -3.91 4.81
C SER A 469 -24.76 -3.70 3.63
N LEU A 470 -25.51 -2.59 3.61
CA LEU A 470 -26.40 -2.25 2.49
C LEU A 470 -25.61 -2.03 1.20
N ARG A 471 -24.40 -1.45 1.28
CA ARG A 471 -23.54 -1.21 0.13
C ARG A 471 -22.93 -2.49 -0.42
N VAL A 472 -22.48 -3.40 0.44
CA VAL A 472 -21.99 -4.73 0.03
C VAL A 472 -23.10 -5.54 -0.64
N GLU A 473 -24.32 -5.51 -0.08
CA GLU A 473 -25.48 -6.18 -0.68
C GLU A 473 -25.84 -5.59 -2.05
N GLU A 474 -25.85 -4.26 -2.18
CA GLU A 474 -26.08 -3.58 -3.46
C GLU A 474 -25.02 -3.95 -4.49
N LEU A 475 -23.74 -3.89 -4.11
CA LEU A 475 -22.61 -4.22 -4.97
C LEU A 475 -22.69 -5.67 -5.46
N ALA A 476 -22.97 -6.62 -4.57
CA ALA A 476 -23.12 -8.03 -4.93
C ALA A 476 -24.29 -8.26 -5.92
N GLY A 477 -25.35 -7.45 -5.85
CA GLY A 477 -26.47 -7.53 -6.79
C GLY A 477 -26.19 -6.90 -8.17
N LEU A 478 -25.17 -6.04 -8.29
CA LEU A 478 -24.81 -5.34 -9.53
C LEU A 478 -23.64 -5.99 -10.29
N LEU A 479 -22.77 -6.72 -9.58
CA LEU A 479 -21.61 -7.37 -10.18
C LEU A 479 -22.02 -8.61 -10.99
N GLU A 480 -21.38 -8.78 -12.14
CA GLU A 480 -21.43 -10.03 -12.88
C GLU A 480 -20.75 -11.15 -12.06
N PRO A 481 -21.26 -12.39 -12.12
CA PRO A 481 -20.67 -13.50 -11.39
C PRO A 481 -19.16 -13.64 -11.65
N GLY A 482 -18.35 -13.67 -10.58
CA GLY A 482 -16.89 -13.77 -10.67
C GLY A 482 -16.14 -12.44 -10.82
N ARG A 483 -16.85 -11.31 -10.89
CA ARG A 483 -16.22 -9.99 -10.77
C ARG A 483 -15.99 -9.65 -9.29
N GLU A 484 -14.82 -9.10 -9.02
CA GLU A 484 -14.42 -8.65 -7.69
C GLU A 484 -13.88 -7.22 -7.78
N VAL A 485 -13.92 -6.52 -6.65
CA VAL A 485 -13.47 -5.13 -6.49
C VAL A 485 -12.45 -5.04 -5.36
N VAL A 486 -11.73 -3.93 -5.27
CA VAL A 486 -10.85 -3.64 -4.14
C VAL A 486 -11.54 -2.67 -3.19
N PHE A 487 -11.35 -2.84 -1.88
CA PHE A 487 -11.82 -1.86 -0.90
C PHE A 487 -10.74 -0.82 -0.63
N ASN A 488 -11.07 0.46 -0.62
CA ASN A 488 -10.12 1.53 -0.25
C ASN A 488 -10.48 2.08 1.14
N THR A 489 -9.51 2.14 2.06
CA THR A 489 -9.73 2.69 3.41
C THR A 489 -8.60 3.64 3.83
N LEU A 490 -8.86 4.44 4.87
CA LEU A 490 -7.99 5.50 5.36
C LEU A 490 -7.32 5.05 6.68
N LEU A 491 -5.99 4.97 6.71
CA LEU A 491 -5.24 4.52 7.90
C LEU A 491 -5.30 5.55 9.04
N LEU A 492 -5.19 6.85 8.70
CA LEU A 492 -5.19 7.93 9.69
C LEU A 492 -6.59 8.25 10.26
N ASP A 493 -7.66 7.80 9.61
CA ASP A 493 -9.00 7.86 10.20
C ASP A 493 -9.20 6.62 11.09
N ARG A 494 -8.89 6.78 12.39
CA ARG A 494 -8.93 5.67 13.34
C ARG A 494 -10.32 5.06 13.52
N HIS A 495 -11.39 5.85 13.37
CA HIS A 495 -12.75 5.31 13.44
C HIS A 495 -13.04 4.38 12.26
N LEU A 496 -12.74 4.81 11.03
CA LEU A 496 -12.94 3.99 9.85
C LEU A 496 -11.98 2.80 9.79
N TRP A 497 -10.75 2.95 10.26
CA TRP A 497 -9.78 1.86 10.34
C TRP A 497 -10.24 0.75 11.31
N ASP A 498 -10.65 1.13 12.52
CA ASP A 498 -11.21 0.20 13.52
C ASP A 498 -12.43 -0.54 12.98
N LEU A 499 -13.33 0.19 12.30
CA LEU A 499 -14.57 -0.35 11.74
C LEU A 499 -14.29 -1.35 10.59
N HIS A 500 -13.45 -0.96 9.63
CA HIS A 500 -13.24 -1.75 8.43
C HIS A 500 -12.26 -2.91 8.62
N VAL A 501 -11.17 -2.72 9.39
CA VAL A 501 -10.01 -3.61 9.39
C VAL A 501 -9.75 -4.26 10.76
N GLU A 502 -9.73 -3.48 11.84
CA GLU A 502 -9.12 -3.93 13.11
C GLU A 502 -10.13 -4.48 14.14
N LYS A 503 -11.00 -3.62 14.72
CA LYS A 503 -11.86 -3.99 15.86
C LYS A 503 -13.13 -4.70 15.43
N ASP A 504 -13.88 -4.09 14.51
CA ASP A 504 -15.11 -4.69 13.97
C ASP A 504 -14.80 -5.59 12.77
N ALA A 505 -13.67 -5.33 12.09
CA ALA A 505 -13.14 -6.09 10.97
C ALA A 505 -14.22 -6.41 9.90
N LEU A 506 -15.07 -5.43 9.58
CA LEU A 506 -16.22 -5.62 8.68
C LEU A 506 -15.81 -6.15 7.31
N LEU A 507 -14.64 -5.76 6.80
CA LEU A 507 -14.14 -6.19 5.50
C LEU A 507 -13.83 -7.69 5.47
N LEU A 508 -13.08 -8.18 6.46
CA LEU A 508 -12.75 -9.62 6.58
C LEU A 508 -14.00 -10.44 6.87
N GLY A 509 -14.91 -9.92 7.72
CA GLY A 509 -16.21 -10.53 7.96
C GLY A 509 -17.04 -10.68 6.68
N ALA A 510 -17.14 -9.62 5.88
CA ALA A 510 -17.83 -9.65 4.60
C ALA A 510 -17.18 -10.60 3.60
N ARG A 511 -15.84 -10.62 3.51
CA ARG A 511 -15.11 -11.55 2.64
C ARG A 511 -15.41 -13.01 3.01
N ARG A 512 -15.38 -13.35 4.30
CA ARG A 512 -15.76 -14.69 4.80
C ARG A 512 -17.21 -15.05 4.50
N ALA A 513 -18.10 -14.06 4.46
CA ALA A 513 -19.51 -14.26 4.06
C ALA A 513 -19.70 -14.38 2.53
N GLY A 514 -18.62 -14.29 1.74
CA GLY A 514 -18.63 -14.43 0.29
C GLY A 514 -18.71 -13.12 -0.50
N ALA A 515 -18.41 -11.98 0.13
CA ALA A 515 -18.37 -10.69 -0.55
C ALA A 515 -17.23 -10.62 -1.60
N PRO A 516 -17.46 -9.92 -2.72
CA PRO A 516 -16.57 -9.91 -3.89
C PRO A 516 -15.41 -8.93 -3.75
N PHE A 517 -14.63 -9.05 -2.66
CA PHE A 517 -13.43 -8.24 -2.42
C PHE A 517 -12.16 -9.00 -2.77
N ALA A 518 -11.39 -8.48 -3.74
CA ALA A 518 -10.12 -9.05 -4.20
C ALA A 518 -8.89 -8.55 -3.39
N GLY A 519 -9.05 -7.49 -2.61
CA GLY A 519 -7.91 -6.83 -1.96
C GLY A 519 -8.26 -5.54 -1.23
N LEU A 520 -7.24 -4.94 -0.64
CA LEU A 520 -7.32 -3.69 0.13
C LEU A 520 -6.32 -2.65 -0.39
N THR A 521 -6.79 -1.43 -0.62
CA THR A 521 -5.94 -0.24 -0.83
C THR A 521 -5.91 0.59 0.45
N VAL A 522 -4.74 0.70 1.07
CA VAL A 522 -4.51 1.54 2.25
C VAL A 522 -4.06 2.93 1.81
N SER A 523 -4.82 3.93 2.22
CA SER A 523 -4.59 5.33 1.89
C SER A 523 -4.38 6.18 3.14
N ALA A 524 -3.92 7.42 2.95
CA ALA A 524 -3.61 8.35 4.04
C ALA A 524 -2.64 7.74 5.07
N GLY A 525 -1.49 7.25 4.63
CA GLY A 525 -0.43 6.69 5.50
C GLY A 525 0.08 5.32 5.05
N ILE A 526 1.25 4.94 5.56
CA ILE A 526 1.86 3.62 5.38
C ILE A 526 2.02 3.00 6.78
N PRO A 527 1.52 1.78 7.04
CA PRO A 527 1.71 1.10 8.32
C PRO A 527 3.19 0.80 8.59
N ASP A 528 3.52 0.50 9.84
CA ASP A 528 4.85 -0.02 10.18
C ASP A 528 5.07 -1.41 9.57
N VAL A 529 6.33 -1.81 9.40
CA VAL A 529 6.69 -3.03 8.66
C VAL A 529 5.99 -4.27 9.20
N ASP A 530 6.04 -4.50 10.52
CA ASP A 530 5.45 -5.68 11.15
C ASP A 530 3.91 -5.67 11.07
N GLU A 531 3.29 -4.49 11.23
CA GLU A 531 1.84 -4.33 11.10
C GLU A 531 1.36 -4.58 9.67
N ALA A 532 2.12 -4.09 8.68
CA ALA A 532 1.82 -4.30 7.27
C ALA A 532 1.94 -5.79 6.90
N ILE A 533 2.94 -6.50 7.39
CA ILE A 533 3.10 -7.95 7.17
C ILE A 533 1.90 -8.70 7.76
N ALA A 534 1.55 -8.43 9.01
CA ALA A 534 0.41 -9.08 9.68
C ALA A 534 -0.91 -8.82 8.94
N LEU A 535 -1.11 -7.59 8.45
CA LEU A 535 -2.26 -7.23 7.62
C LEU A 535 -2.28 -8.01 6.29
N LEU A 536 -1.16 -8.01 5.56
CA LEU A 536 -1.05 -8.71 4.27
C LEU A 536 -1.24 -10.23 4.41
N ASP A 537 -0.68 -10.84 5.46
CA ASP A 537 -0.87 -12.26 5.76
C ASP A 537 -2.35 -12.57 6.07
N SER A 538 -3.00 -11.70 6.87
CA SER A 538 -4.43 -11.85 7.20
C SER A 538 -5.33 -11.72 5.96
N LEU A 539 -5.02 -10.76 5.08
CA LEU A 539 -5.74 -10.58 3.81
C LEU A 539 -5.51 -11.78 2.88
N ALA A 540 -4.27 -12.24 2.74
CA ALA A 540 -3.94 -13.38 1.89
C ALA A 540 -4.58 -14.69 2.36
N ALA A 541 -4.76 -14.89 3.67
CA ALA A 541 -5.47 -16.03 4.25
C ALA A 541 -6.95 -16.09 3.82
N GLU A 542 -7.55 -14.93 3.53
CA GLU A 542 -8.93 -14.80 3.02
C GLU A 542 -8.98 -14.61 1.48
N GLY A 543 -7.87 -14.86 0.79
CA GLY A 543 -7.77 -14.76 -0.67
C GLY A 543 -7.76 -13.31 -1.21
N MET A 544 -7.54 -12.31 -0.35
CA MET A 544 -7.43 -10.90 -0.73
C MET A 544 -5.97 -10.55 -1.04
N ARG A 545 -5.58 -10.62 -2.33
CA ARG A 545 -4.18 -10.50 -2.77
C ARG A 545 -3.88 -9.26 -3.62
N VAL A 546 -4.91 -8.54 -4.06
CA VAL A 546 -4.73 -7.30 -4.84
C VAL A 546 -4.58 -6.11 -3.88
N ASN A 547 -3.43 -6.05 -3.21
CA ASN A 547 -3.20 -5.09 -2.14
C ASN A 547 -2.30 -3.92 -2.59
N ALA A 548 -2.65 -2.72 -2.15
CA ALA A 548 -1.95 -1.51 -2.51
C ALA A 548 -1.76 -0.58 -1.31
N PHE A 549 -0.68 0.20 -1.35
CA PHE A 549 -0.48 1.34 -0.46
C PHE A 549 -0.33 2.61 -1.30
N LYS A 550 -0.79 3.75 -0.77
CA LYS A 550 -0.64 5.07 -1.41
C LYS A 550 0.46 5.92 -0.75
N PRO A 551 1.75 5.72 -1.09
CA PRO A 551 2.82 6.59 -0.62
C PRO A 551 2.80 7.93 -1.35
N GLY A 552 2.83 9.02 -0.60
CA GLY A 552 2.85 10.40 -1.12
C GLY A 552 4.23 11.07 -1.10
N THR A 553 5.24 10.48 -0.44
CA THR A 553 6.61 11.03 -0.34
C THR A 553 7.67 9.97 -0.62
N ALA A 554 8.89 10.37 -0.97
CA ALA A 554 10.00 9.44 -1.21
C ALA A 554 10.36 8.61 0.04
N GLU A 555 10.15 9.15 1.24
CA GLU A 555 10.32 8.43 2.50
C GLU A 555 9.27 7.32 2.66
N GLN A 556 8.00 7.63 2.40
CA GLN A 556 6.92 6.64 2.41
C GLN A 556 7.13 5.55 1.35
N VAL A 557 7.70 5.91 0.19
CA VAL A 557 8.11 4.91 -0.81
C VAL A 557 9.17 3.97 -0.23
N ARG A 558 10.20 4.49 0.46
CA ARG A 558 11.22 3.64 1.09
C ARG A 558 10.66 2.78 2.23
N GLN A 559 9.68 3.28 2.98
CA GLN A 559 8.94 2.49 3.98
C GLN A 559 8.17 1.33 3.31
N LEU A 560 7.48 1.59 2.19
CA LEU A 560 6.84 0.55 1.38
C LEU A 560 7.87 -0.47 0.87
N LEU A 561 9.04 -0.02 0.42
CA LEU A 561 10.11 -0.91 -0.03
C LEU A 561 10.66 -1.78 1.10
N ALA A 562 10.73 -1.26 2.33
CA ALA A 562 11.09 -2.07 3.50
C ALA A 562 10.04 -3.16 3.77
N ILE A 563 8.75 -2.85 3.61
CA ILE A 563 7.67 -3.86 3.68
C ILE A 563 7.86 -4.91 2.58
N ALA A 564 8.10 -4.48 1.34
CA ALA A 564 8.29 -5.39 0.20
C ALA A 564 9.52 -6.31 0.37
N ASP A 565 10.61 -5.79 0.93
CA ASP A 565 11.83 -6.56 1.22
C ASP A 565 11.59 -7.58 2.35
N ALA A 566 10.77 -7.23 3.36
CA ALA A 566 10.42 -8.10 4.48
C ALA A 566 9.32 -9.13 4.15
N ALA A 567 8.49 -8.86 3.14
CA ALA A 567 7.42 -9.71 2.65
C ALA A 567 7.59 -10.11 1.17
N PRO A 568 8.67 -10.83 0.80
CA PRO A 568 8.95 -11.19 -0.59
C PRO A 568 7.89 -12.12 -1.21
N HIS A 569 7.06 -12.77 -0.38
CA HIS A 569 5.95 -13.62 -0.79
C HIS A 569 4.67 -12.83 -1.13
N HIS A 570 4.60 -11.54 -0.83
CA HIS A 570 3.46 -10.68 -1.18
C HIS A 570 3.82 -9.78 -2.37
N THR A 571 2.89 -9.68 -3.33
CA THR A 571 2.95 -8.63 -4.36
C THR A 571 2.17 -7.42 -3.89
N ILE A 572 2.80 -6.25 -3.94
CA ILE A 572 2.27 -5.00 -3.40
C ILE A 572 2.28 -3.94 -4.49
N ALA A 573 1.15 -3.27 -4.70
CA ALA A 573 1.10 -2.10 -5.58
C ALA A 573 1.44 -0.81 -4.81
N ALA A 574 2.40 -0.06 -5.34
CA ALA A 574 2.67 1.32 -4.94
C ALA A 574 1.83 2.25 -5.81
N HIS A 575 0.74 2.78 -5.24
CA HIS A 575 -0.12 3.77 -5.88
C HIS A 575 0.44 5.18 -5.61
N LEU A 576 1.38 5.61 -6.44
CA LEU A 576 2.03 6.93 -6.33
C LEU A 576 1.09 8.00 -6.86
N GLU A 577 0.72 8.97 -6.01
CA GLU A 577 -0.17 10.07 -6.40
C GLU A 577 0.52 11.43 -6.25
N GLY A 578 0.47 12.25 -7.30
CA GLY A 578 0.95 13.62 -7.27
C GLY A 578 -0.03 14.60 -6.62
N GLY A 579 0.48 15.74 -6.16
CA GLY A 579 -0.32 16.78 -5.53
C GLY A 579 -1.23 17.58 -6.46
N ARG A 580 -1.26 17.27 -7.77
CA ARG A 580 -2.30 17.74 -8.72
C ARG A 580 -3.54 16.82 -8.74
N ALA A 581 -3.63 15.85 -7.83
CA ALA A 581 -4.81 15.01 -7.67
C ALA A 581 -6.05 15.82 -7.23
N GLY A 582 -7.24 15.30 -7.54
CA GLY A 582 -8.50 15.83 -7.00
C GLY A 582 -8.73 15.40 -5.57
N GLY A 583 -9.58 16.14 -4.84
CA GLY A 583 -9.78 15.90 -3.40
C GLY A 583 -8.58 16.34 -2.57
N HIS A 584 -8.32 15.62 -1.48
CA HIS A 584 -7.18 15.91 -0.61
C HIS A 584 -5.90 15.73 -1.40
N HIS A 585 -5.02 16.73 -1.32
CA HIS A 585 -3.81 16.74 -2.13
C HIS A 585 -2.57 17.04 -1.29
N SER A 586 -1.44 16.50 -1.77
CA SER A 586 -0.12 16.91 -1.30
C SER A 586 0.36 18.11 -2.11
N TRP A 587 1.57 18.56 -1.82
CA TRP A 587 2.28 19.54 -2.62
C TRP A 587 3.49 18.92 -3.33
N GLU A 588 3.53 17.59 -3.40
CA GLU A 588 4.60 16.83 -4.04
C GLU A 588 4.29 16.68 -5.53
N ASP A 589 5.33 16.69 -6.38
CA ASP A 589 5.17 16.44 -7.82
C ASP A 589 5.33 14.94 -8.11
N LEU A 590 4.41 14.38 -8.90
CA LEU A 590 4.40 12.95 -9.24
C LEU A 590 5.68 12.52 -9.97
N GLU A 591 6.14 13.35 -10.91
CA GLU A 591 7.28 13.00 -11.75
C GLU A 591 8.59 13.15 -10.99
N GLU A 592 8.73 14.17 -10.13
CA GLU A 592 9.86 14.27 -9.21
C GLU A 592 9.93 13.05 -8.28
N LEU A 593 8.80 12.66 -7.68
CA LEU A 593 8.71 11.48 -6.81
C LEU A 593 9.12 10.20 -7.55
N LEU A 594 8.66 10.02 -8.80
CA LEU A 594 9.06 8.90 -9.64
C LEU A 594 10.56 8.97 -9.96
N LEU A 595 11.09 10.09 -10.44
CA LEU A 595 12.52 10.23 -10.78
C LEU A 595 13.43 9.87 -9.59
N ASP A 596 13.03 10.23 -8.38
CA ASP A 596 13.82 10.00 -7.17
C ASP A 596 13.80 8.53 -6.70
N THR A 597 12.71 7.80 -6.96
CA THR A 597 12.46 6.48 -6.35
C THR A 597 12.34 5.32 -7.34
N TYR A 598 12.18 5.59 -8.64
CA TYR A 598 11.84 4.60 -9.66
C TYR A 598 12.88 3.48 -9.77
N HIS A 599 14.17 3.78 -9.68
CA HIS A 599 15.20 2.75 -9.69
C HIS A 599 15.09 1.79 -8.49
N GLU A 600 14.83 2.33 -7.29
CA GLU A 600 14.68 1.54 -6.07
C GLU A 600 13.43 0.65 -6.14
N LEU A 601 12.32 1.18 -6.67
CA LEU A 601 11.07 0.47 -6.94
C LEU A 601 11.30 -0.69 -7.92
N ARG A 602 11.95 -0.44 -9.06
CA ARG A 602 12.16 -1.44 -10.10
C ARG A 602 13.13 -2.56 -9.70
N ARG A 603 13.97 -2.36 -8.69
CA ARG A 603 14.83 -3.41 -8.13
C ARG A 603 14.07 -4.47 -7.33
N ARG A 604 12.82 -4.21 -6.91
CA ARG A 604 11.99 -5.18 -6.16
C ARG A 604 11.01 -5.88 -7.11
N PRO A 605 11.17 -7.19 -7.36
CA PRO A 605 10.31 -7.91 -8.30
C PRO A 605 8.86 -8.04 -7.83
N ASN A 606 8.59 -7.97 -6.53
CA ASN A 606 7.26 -8.06 -5.93
C ASN A 606 6.52 -6.70 -5.79
N VAL A 607 7.08 -5.60 -6.31
CA VAL A 607 6.42 -4.28 -6.30
C VAL A 607 5.83 -3.92 -7.66
N LEU A 608 4.56 -3.53 -7.71
CA LEU A 608 3.92 -2.94 -8.89
C LEU A 608 3.94 -1.42 -8.78
N VAL A 609 4.44 -0.72 -9.79
CA VAL A 609 4.55 0.75 -9.81
C VAL A 609 3.33 1.32 -10.52
N CYS A 610 2.40 1.93 -9.79
CA CYS A 610 1.20 2.53 -10.35
C CYS A 610 1.22 4.05 -10.11
N ALA A 611 0.66 4.83 -11.05
CA ALA A 611 0.68 6.29 -10.97
C ALA A 611 -0.72 6.90 -11.07
N GLY A 612 -0.99 7.90 -10.24
CA GLY A 612 -2.23 8.66 -10.19
C GLY A 612 -2.01 10.14 -9.89
N GLY A 613 -3.08 10.92 -9.92
CA GLY A 613 -3.04 12.37 -9.68
C GLY A 613 -2.69 13.17 -10.95
N GLY A 614 -3.64 13.94 -11.46
CA GLY A 614 -3.50 14.76 -12.67
C GLY A 614 -3.74 14.02 -14.01
N ILE A 615 -4.07 12.73 -13.99
CA ILE A 615 -4.30 11.94 -15.21
C ILE A 615 -5.74 12.16 -15.72
N GLY A 616 -5.92 13.14 -16.62
CA GLY A 616 -7.21 13.45 -17.24
C GLY A 616 -7.40 12.93 -18.67
N THR A 617 -6.32 12.66 -19.40
CA THR A 617 -6.38 12.35 -20.84
C THR A 617 -5.75 10.99 -21.17
N PRO A 618 -6.24 10.30 -22.22
CA PRO A 618 -5.60 9.08 -22.71
C PRO A 618 -4.12 9.25 -23.04
N ALA A 619 -3.75 10.39 -23.63
CA ALA A 619 -2.36 10.68 -23.99
C ALA A 619 -1.44 10.74 -22.77
N ARG A 620 -1.89 11.39 -21.68
CA ARG A 620 -1.13 11.47 -20.42
C ARG A 620 -0.96 10.09 -19.77
N ALA A 621 -2.01 9.28 -19.78
CA ALA A 621 -1.93 7.89 -19.29
C ALA A 621 -0.95 7.05 -20.12
N ALA A 622 -1.01 7.16 -21.44
CA ALA A 622 -0.09 6.46 -22.32
C ALA A 622 1.36 6.93 -22.15
N ASP A 623 1.61 8.23 -21.89
CA ASP A 623 2.95 8.73 -21.59
C ASP A 623 3.56 8.06 -20.34
N LEU A 624 2.75 7.89 -19.28
CA LEU A 624 3.16 7.20 -18.06
C LEU A 624 3.40 5.71 -18.31
N LEU A 625 2.46 5.02 -18.97
CA LEU A 625 2.54 3.58 -19.25
C LEU A 625 3.72 3.22 -20.16
N HIS A 626 4.07 4.07 -21.14
CA HIS A 626 5.24 3.89 -22.00
C HIS A 626 6.53 4.45 -21.40
N GLY A 627 6.42 5.27 -20.36
CA GLY A 627 7.57 5.92 -19.72
C GLY A 627 8.14 7.12 -20.48
N THR A 628 7.48 7.56 -21.55
CA THR A 628 7.96 8.68 -22.40
C THR A 628 7.97 10.01 -21.66
N TRP A 629 7.17 10.14 -20.59
CA TRP A 629 7.19 11.30 -19.69
C TRP A 629 8.59 11.60 -19.15
N ALA A 630 9.41 10.57 -18.92
CA ALA A 630 10.74 10.73 -18.31
C ALA A 630 11.76 11.35 -19.27
N VAL A 631 11.55 11.24 -20.58
CA VAL A 631 12.47 11.73 -21.62
C VAL A 631 12.62 13.27 -21.55
N ARG A 632 11.55 13.99 -21.21
CA ARG A 632 11.60 15.45 -21.03
C ARG A 632 12.50 15.90 -19.88
N HIS A 633 12.82 14.99 -18.97
CA HIS A 633 13.73 15.20 -17.85
C HIS A 633 15.17 14.74 -18.16
N GLY A 634 15.46 14.37 -19.41
CA GLY A 634 16.79 13.96 -19.84
C GLY A 634 17.23 12.58 -19.33
N VAL A 635 16.28 11.68 -19.05
CA VAL A 635 16.55 10.30 -18.60
C VAL A 635 15.86 9.27 -19.51
N ALA A 636 16.28 8.01 -19.42
CA ALA A 636 15.69 6.91 -20.17
C ALA A 636 14.19 6.74 -19.84
N PRO A 637 13.38 6.19 -20.77
CA PRO A 637 11.96 5.93 -20.51
C PRO A 637 11.73 5.14 -19.22
N MET A 638 10.77 5.59 -18.41
CA MET A 638 10.40 4.98 -17.12
C MET A 638 8.92 4.53 -17.13
N PRO A 639 8.58 3.39 -17.77
CA PRO A 639 7.22 2.86 -17.83
C PRO A 639 6.63 2.66 -16.44
N VAL A 640 5.37 3.00 -16.20
CA VAL A 640 4.63 2.52 -15.02
C VAL A 640 3.80 1.28 -15.37
N ASP A 641 3.43 0.48 -14.37
CA ASP A 641 2.71 -0.77 -14.57
C ASP A 641 1.21 -0.57 -14.78
N ALA A 642 0.62 0.45 -14.14
CA ALA A 642 -0.78 0.86 -14.28
C ALA A 642 -1.00 2.34 -13.93
N VAL A 643 -2.14 2.88 -14.36
CA VAL A 643 -2.57 4.25 -14.04
C VAL A 643 -3.90 4.29 -13.30
N LEU A 644 -4.05 5.26 -12.39
CA LEU A 644 -5.26 5.49 -11.61
C LEU A 644 -6.08 6.65 -12.20
N ILE A 645 -7.35 6.38 -12.51
CA ILE A 645 -8.30 7.36 -13.04
C ILE A 645 -9.27 7.76 -11.94
N GLY A 646 -9.17 9.03 -11.54
CA GLY A 646 -10.04 9.65 -10.53
C GLY A 646 -10.98 10.67 -11.16
N THR A 647 -10.56 11.94 -11.19
CA THR A 647 -11.39 13.08 -11.64
C THR A 647 -12.08 12.89 -12.99
N ALA A 648 -11.40 12.29 -13.98
CA ALA A 648 -12.00 12.05 -15.30
C ALA A 648 -13.28 11.18 -15.23
N ALA A 649 -13.41 10.33 -14.20
CA ALA A 649 -14.57 9.47 -13.99
C ALA A 649 -15.70 10.14 -13.19
N MET A 650 -15.55 11.39 -12.71
CA MET A 650 -16.55 12.04 -11.86
C MET A 650 -17.86 12.38 -12.58
N ALA A 651 -17.85 12.47 -13.91
CA ALA A 651 -19.01 12.83 -14.72
C ALA A 651 -19.51 11.70 -15.64
N VAL A 652 -19.10 10.45 -15.41
CA VAL A 652 -19.59 9.29 -16.16
C VAL A 652 -21.06 9.00 -15.86
N ALA A 653 -21.72 8.22 -16.72
CA ALA A 653 -23.15 7.92 -16.60
C ALA A 653 -23.52 7.33 -15.24
N GLU A 654 -22.67 6.42 -14.74
CA GLU A 654 -22.89 5.65 -13.53
C GLU A 654 -22.50 6.40 -12.24
N ALA A 655 -21.84 7.56 -12.35
CA ALA A 655 -21.53 8.41 -11.20
C ALA A 655 -22.81 9.10 -10.68
N ALA A 656 -23.00 9.11 -9.37
CA ALA A 656 -24.15 9.72 -8.71
C ALA A 656 -24.11 11.26 -8.63
N ALA A 657 -23.04 11.90 -9.13
CA ALA A 657 -22.96 13.35 -9.21
C ALA A 657 -24.19 13.91 -9.92
N SER A 658 -24.77 15.01 -9.41
CA SER A 658 -25.99 15.58 -9.99
C SER A 658 -25.75 16.10 -11.42
N PRO A 659 -26.80 16.19 -12.27
CA PRO A 659 -26.65 16.71 -13.63
C PRO A 659 -26.00 18.10 -13.69
N GLN A 660 -26.29 18.96 -12.71
CA GLN A 660 -25.70 20.29 -12.59
C GLN A 660 -24.20 20.23 -12.26
N VAL A 661 -23.79 19.30 -11.38
CA VAL A 661 -22.38 19.06 -11.05
C VAL A 661 -21.62 18.50 -12.26
N LYS A 662 -22.19 17.51 -12.98
CA LYS A 662 -21.57 16.97 -14.20
C LYS A 662 -21.38 18.06 -15.26
N ALA A 663 -22.37 18.92 -15.46
CA ALA A 663 -22.27 20.05 -16.39
C ALA A 663 -21.16 21.04 -16.01
N ALA A 664 -20.99 21.33 -14.71
CA ALA A 664 -19.95 22.22 -14.25
C ALA A 664 -18.54 21.60 -14.35
N LEU A 665 -18.41 20.28 -14.12
CA LEU A 665 -17.16 19.56 -14.35
C LEU A 665 -16.74 19.61 -15.82
N VAL A 666 -17.69 19.49 -16.75
CA VAL A 666 -17.43 19.65 -18.20
C VAL A 666 -17.04 21.09 -18.56
N ALA A 667 -17.62 22.08 -17.87
CA ALA A 667 -17.35 23.49 -18.14
C ALA A 667 -16.02 23.99 -17.57
N ALA A 668 -15.43 23.29 -16.58
CA ALA A 668 -14.16 23.66 -15.99
C ALA A 668 -13.02 23.46 -16.99
N SER A 669 -12.22 24.52 -17.22
CA SER A 669 -11.13 24.47 -18.20
C SER A 669 -9.94 23.62 -17.76
N GLY A 670 -9.76 23.47 -16.44
CA GLY A 670 -8.57 22.89 -15.84
C GLY A 670 -7.33 23.77 -16.01
N SER A 671 -6.22 23.34 -15.39
CA SER A 671 -4.91 23.99 -15.47
C SER A 671 -3.80 22.98 -15.13
N ASP A 672 -2.66 23.10 -15.82
CA ASP A 672 -1.42 22.39 -15.49
C ASP A 672 -0.60 23.12 -14.41
N ALA A 673 -0.95 24.39 -14.13
CA ALA A 673 -0.36 25.19 -13.07
C ALA A 673 -0.76 24.69 -11.68
N TRP A 674 0.11 24.95 -10.71
CA TRP A 674 -0.22 24.74 -9.30
C TRP A 674 -1.29 25.73 -8.85
N VAL A 675 -2.35 25.23 -8.22
CA VAL A 675 -3.39 26.06 -7.63
C VAL A 675 -2.88 26.63 -6.30
N PRO A 676 -2.72 27.95 -6.15
CA PRO A 676 -2.29 28.52 -4.88
C PRO A 676 -3.34 28.32 -3.79
N ARG A 677 -2.92 28.29 -2.53
CA ARG A 677 -3.83 28.29 -1.38
C ARG A 677 -4.78 29.50 -1.46
N ARG A 678 -6.09 29.25 -1.46
CA ARG A 678 -7.16 30.26 -1.69
C ARG A 678 -7.11 30.95 -3.06
N GLY A 679 -6.19 30.55 -3.94
CA GLY A 679 -6.16 30.97 -5.34
C GLY A 679 -7.15 30.16 -6.16
N VAL A 680 -7.38 30.62 -7.39
CA VAL A 680 -8.25 29.94 -8.36
C VAL A 680 -7.48 29.82 -9.67
N GLU A 681 -7.38 28.61 -10.19
CA GLU A 681 -6.76 28.31 -11.48
C GLU A 681 -7.63 27.29 -12.21
N GLY A 682 -7.94 27.52 -13.48
CA GLY A 682 -8.71 26.57 -14.29
C GLY A 682 -10.12 26.22 -13.78
N GLY A 683 -10.70 27.05 -12.91
CA GLY A 683 -11.98 26.78 -12.24
C GLY A 683 -11.87 25.96 -10.95
N VAL A 684 -10.65 25.71 -10.46
CA VAL A 684 -10.37 24.95 -9.23
C VAL A 684 -9.65 25.84 -8.22
N THR A 685 -9.97 25.68 -6.94
CA THR A 685 -9.35 26.36 -5.80
C THR A 685 -8.78 25.36 -4.80
N SER A 686 -7.69 25.71 -4.12
CA SER A 686 -7.14 24.94 -2.99
C SER A 686 -7.64 25.53 -1.67
N ALA A 687 -8.37 24.72 -0.90
CA ALA A 687 -8.97 25.08 0.38
C ALA A 687 -8.48 24.16 1.51
N ARG A 688 -8.93 24.40 2.75
CA ARG A 688 -8.69 23.48 3.88
C ARG A 688 -9.92 22.65 4.23
N SER A 689 -9.75 21.33 4.28
CA SER A 689 -10.79 20.37 4.68
C SER A 689 -11.08 20.36 6.19
N ASN A 690 -12.11 19.62 6.62
CA ASN A 690 -12.43 19.42 8.03
C ASN A 690 -11.27 18.82 8.84
N LEU A 691 -10.42 18.00 8.21
CA LEU A 691 -9.20 17.42 8.79
C LEU A 691 -8.01 18.38 8.79
N ASN A 692 -8.23 19.66 8.44
CA ASN A 692 -7.20 20.70 8.30
C ASN A 692 -6.12 20.37 7.25
N ALA A 693 -6.42 19.45 6.32
CA ALA A 693 -5.59 19.10 5.18
C ALA A 693 -6.03 19.86 3.91
N ASP A 694 -5.10 20.11 3.00
CA ASP A 694 -5.38 20.80 1.73
C ASP A 694 -6.25 19.95 0.81
N ILE A 695 -7.23 20.59 0.16
CA ILE A 695 -8.23 19.94 -0.69
C ILE A 695 -8.55 20.81 -1.91
N HIS A 696 -8.55 20.19 -3.09
CA HIS A 696 -8.98 20.85 -4.32
C HIS A 696 -10.51 20.85 -4.41
N LEU A 697 -11.08 22.00 -4.70
CA LEU A 697 -12.52 22.23 -4.87
C LEU A 697 -12.79 23.00 -6.16
N LEU A 698 -13.95 22.83 -6.76
CA LEU A 698 -14.45 23.77 -7.76
C LEU A 698 -14.60 25.16 -7.12
N ASP A 699 -14.23 26.23 -7.82
CA ASP A 699 -14.49 27.60 -7.36
C ASP A 699 -15.97 27.96 -7.56
N ASN A 700 -16.72 28.03 -6.46
CA ASN A 700 -18.15 28.28 -6.44
C ASN A 700 -18.58 28.92 -5.10
N ALA A 701 -19.87 29.19 -4.90
CA ALA A 701 -20.30 29.85 -3.65
C ALA A 701 -19.96 29.03 -2.40
N ALA A 702 -20.09 27.71 -2.45
CA ALA A 702 -19.75 26.82 -1.34
C ALA A 702 -18.26 26.86 -0.94
N SER A 703 -17.34 26.80 -1.91
CA SER A 703 -15.89 26.91 -1.62
C SER A 703 -15.49 28.30 -1.16
N ARG A 704 -16.10 29.37 -1.70
CA ARG A 704 -15.91 30.74 -1.22
C ARG A 704 -16.42 30.95 0.20
N ALA A 705 -17.56 30.37 0.58
CA ALA A 705 -18.03 30.35 1.96
C ALA A 705 -17.03 29.60 2.87
N GLY A 706 -16.47 28.49 2.40
CA GLY A 706 -15.39 27.77 3.10
C GLY A 706 -14.17 28.67 3.39
N HIS A 707 -13.70 29.41 2.39
CA HIS A 707 -12.58 30.36 2.53
C HIS A 707 -12.89 31.50 3.51
N LEU A 708 -14.12 32.02 3.47
CA LEU A 708 -14.61 33.03 4.42
C LEU A 708 -14.52 32.49 5.86
N LEU A 709 -15.07 31.29 6.10
CA LEU A 709 -15.07 30.67 7.43
C LEU A 709 -13.66 30.29 7.90
N GLU A 710 -12.76 29.93 6.99
CA GLU A 710 -11.34 29.73 7.31
C GLU A 710 -10.67 31.01 7.83
N SER A 711 -11.04 32.18 7.28
CA SER A 711 -10.45 33.46 7.70
C SER A 711 -10.88 33.93 9.10
N VAL A 712 -11.92 33.35 9.68
CA VAL A 712 -12.45 33.68 11.02
C VAL A 712 -12.41 32.48 11.99
N ALA A 713 -11.86 31.35 11.56
CA ALA A 713 -11.87 30.11 12.34
C ALA A 713 -11.15 30.28 13.69
N GLY A 714 -11.79 29.84 14.78
CA GLY A 714 -11.24 29.96 16.13
C GLY A 714 -11.31 31.35 16.75
N ASP A 715 -11.86 32.37 16.06
CA ASP A 715 -12.00 33.73 16.57
C ASP A 715 -13.48 34.16 16.65
N PRO A 716 -14.12 34.02 17.83
CA PRO A 716 -15.51 34.44 18.03
C PRO A 716 -15.76 35.93 17.77
N ALA A 717 -14.77 36.80 17.99
CA ALA A 717 -14.91 38.24 17.77
C ALA A 717 -14.90 38.56 16.27
N ALA A 718 -14.05 37.90 15.49
CA ALA A 718 -14.05 38.02 14.04
C ALA A 718 -15.35 37.47 13.41
N VAL A 719 -15.86 36.35 13.94
CA VAL A 719 -17.16 35.79 13.54
C VAL A 719 -18.29 36.79 13.83
N ALA A 720 -18.32 37.38 15.03
CA ALA A 720 -19.32 38.38 15.39
C ALA A 720 -19.23 39.65 14.51
N ALA A 721 -18.02 40.12 14.20
CA ALA A 721 -17.79 41.30 13.37
C ALA A 721 -18.23 41.11 11.91
N ARG A 722 -18.21 39.87 11.41
CA ARG A 722 -18.59 39.50 10.02
C ARG A 722 -19.87 38.67 9.96
N ARG A 723 -20.70 38.72 11.00
CA ARG A 723 -21.87 37.84 11.16
C ARG A 723 -22.81 37.86 9.95
N ASP A 724 -23.18 39.04 9.48
CA ASP A 724 -24.14 39.17 8.37
C ASP A 724 -23.55 38.67 7.04
N GLU A 725 -22.26 38.90 6.82
CA GLU A 725 -21.52 38.35 5.66
C GLU A 725 -21.49 36.83 5.69
N ILE A 726 -21.25 36.24 6.87
CA ILE A 726 -21.26 34.79 7.07
C ILE A 726 -22.65 34.21 6.80
N ILE A 727 -23.72 34.84 7.30
CA ILE A 727 -25.10 34.37 7.06
C ILE A 727 -25.45 34.43 5.58
N ASP A 728 -25.14 35.54 4.89
CA ASP A 728 -25.37 35.68 3.46
C ASP A 728 -24.60 34.62 2.67
N ALA A 729 -23.33 34.37 3.01
CA ALA A 729 -22.54 33.32 2.38
C ALA A 729 -23.15 31.92 2.61
N LEU A 730 -23.47 31.56 3.85
CA LEU A 730 -24.07 30.26 4.20
C LEU A 730 -25.43 30.04 3.52
N SER A 731 -26.24 31.10 3.36
CA SER A 731 -27.57 31.02 2.73
C SER A 731 -27.54 30.57 1.26
N ARG A 732 -26.38 30.69 0.60
CA ARG A 732 -26.15 30.28 -0.80
C ARG A 732 -25.52 28.89 -0.91
N THR A 733 -25.57 28.12 0.18
CA THR A 733 -24.95 26.80 0.28
C THR A 733 -25.95 25.76 0.74
N ALA A 734 -25.59 24.50 0.56
CA ALA A 734 -26.36 23.37 1.07
C ALA A 734 -26.45 23.32 2.61
N LYS A 735 -25.73 24.19 3.31
CA LYS A 735 -25.71 24.28 4.77
C LYS A 735 -25.99 25.71 5.25
N PRO A 736 -27.26 26.14 5.23
CA PRO A 736 -27.62 27.45 5.73
C PRO A 736 -27.38 27.58 7.24
N TYR A 737 -27.30 28.81 7.74
CA TYR A 737 -27.41 29.07 9.17
C TYR A 737 -28.82 28.70 9.65
N PHE A 738 -28.91 27.96 10.75
CA PHE A 738 -30.19 27.51 11.31
C PHE A 738 -31.05 28.68 11.79
N GLY A 739 -30.41 29.70 12.39
CA GLY A 739 -31.05 30.84 13.03
C GLY A 739 -30.66 30.98 14.50
N ASP A 740 -30.93 32.14 15.10
CA ASP A 740 -30.70 32.37 16.53
C ASP A 740 -31.78 31.63 17.34
N VAL A 741 -31.50 30.38 17.73
CA VAL A 741 -32.50 29.51 18.40
C VAL A 741 -33.08 30.09 19.69
N ALA A 742 -32.33 30.96 20.39
CA ALA A 742 -32.81 31.65 21.60
C ALA A 742 -33.89 32.71 21.29
N ALA A 743 -34.00 33.15 20.03
CA ALA A 743 -35.03 34.06 19.55
C ALA A 743 -36.18 33.33 18.82
N MET A 744 -36.12 31.99 18.75
CA MET A 744 -37.14 31.15 18.13
C MET A 744 -38.06 30.54 19.19
N THR A 745 -39.30 30.26 18.80
CA THR A 745 -40.24 29.46 19.58
C THR A 745 -39.94 27.96 19.45
N TYR A 746 -40.45 27.16 20.39
CA TYR A 746 -40.32 25.69 20.33
C TYR A 746 -40.86 25.11 19.02
N GLY A 747 -41.99 25.63 18.53
CA GLY A 747 -42.59 25.23 17.27
C GLY A 747 -41.72 25.58 16.06
N GLU A 748 -41.13 26.78 16.03
CA GLU A 748 -40.23 27.21 14.95
C GLU A 748 -38.96 26.34 14.89
N VAL A 749 -38.36 25.99 16.03
CA VAL A 749 -37.17 25.11 16.06
C VAL A 749 -37.49 23.73 15.51
N LEU A 750 -38.60 23.12 15.92
CA LEU A 750 -39.01 21.79 15.41
C LEU A 750 -39.34 21.84 13.91
N ALA A 751 -40.08 22.86 13.48
CA ALA A 751 -40.43 23.03 12.07
C ALA A 751 -39.18 23.18 11.20
N ARG A 752 -38.24 24.05 11.60
CA ARG A 752 -36.99 24.29 10.88
C ARG A 752 -36.07 23.07 10.87
N PHE A 753 -35.96 22.35 11.99
CA PHE A 753 -35.18 21.11 12.03
C PHE A 753 -35.74 20.05 11.08
N ARG A 754 -37.07 19.88 11.07
CA ARG A 754 -37.74 18.95 10.15
C ARG A 754 -37.55 19.39 8.69
N GLU A 755 -37.72 20.67 8.37
CA GLU A 755 -37.51 21.22 7.02
C GLU A 755 -36.13 20.86 6.45
N LEU A 756 -35.07 20.98 7.27
CA LEU A 756 -33.69 20.76 6.82
C LEU A 756 -33.25 19.28 6.85
N CYS A 757 -33.86 18.45 7.70
CA CYS A 757 -33.44 17.05 7.91
C CYS A 757 -34.38 16.00 7.29
N ALA A 758 -35.68 16.30 7.16
CA ALA A 758 -36.68 15.40 6.57
C ALA A 758 -36.67 15.50 5.04
N ILE A 759 -35.50 15.27 4.47
CA ILE A 759 -35.19 15.41 3.04
C ILE A 759 -35.12 14.05 2.31
N GLY A 760 -35.51 12.96 2.99
CA GLY A 760 -35.47 11.59 2.48
C GLY A 760 -36.46 11.36 1.33
N ARG A 761 -36.09 10.49 0.40
CA ARG A 761 -36.87 10.15 -0.80
C ARG A 761 -37.32 8.68 -0.81
N GLY A 762 -37.24 7.99 0.33
CA GLY A 762 -37.51 6.55 0.44
C GLY A 762 -36.53 5.68 -0.36
N ARG A 763 -35.31 6.17 -0.65
CA ARG A 763 -34.25 5.39 -1.28
C ARG A 763 -33.64 4.40 -0.29
N ARG A 764 -32.85 3.45 -0.80
CA ARG A 764 -32.22 2.36 -0.02
C ARG A 764 -31.55 2.81 1.28
N TYR A 765 -30.88 3.97 1.24
CA TYR A 765 -30.11 4.50 2.37
C TYR A 765 -30.90 5.43 3.28
N ASP A 766 -32.01 5.99 2.78
CA ASP A 766 -32.89 6.90 3.51
C ASP A 766 -33.59 6.18 4.65
N ASP A 767 -34.15 6.95 5.58
CA ASP A 767 -34.99 6.48 6.67
C ASP A 767 -36.39 7.07 6.55
N GLY A 768 -37.14 6.61 5.53
CA GLY A 768 -38.45 7.13 5.19
C GLY A 768 -38.35 8.59 4.71
N GLU A 769 -39.04 9.51 5.40
CA GLU A 769 -38.94 10.95 5.13
C GLU A 769 -37.64 11.57 5.64
N TRP A 770 -36.90 10.89 6.52
CA TRP A 770 -35.63 11.39 7.05
C TRP A 770 -34.48 10.97 6.14
N GLY A 771 -33.53 11.87 5.90
CA GLY A 771 -32.36 11.52 5.09
C GLY A 771 -31.40 10.52 5.76
N HIS A 772 -31.52 10.33 7.09
CA HIS A 772 -30.73 9.37 7.85
C HIS A 772 -31.38 9.03 9.21
N PRO A 773 -31.25 7.80 9.75
CA PRO A 773 -31.81 7.43 11.05
C PRO A 773 -31.36 8.33 12.22
N SER A 774 -30.11 8.82 12.20
CA SER A 774 -29.62 9.73 13.24
C SER A 774 -30.37 11.06 13.26
N TRP A 775 -30.84 11.55 12.12
CA TRP A 775 -31.59 12.81 12.06
C TRP A 775 -33.00 12.66 12.63
N ARG A 776 -33.68 11.53 12.35
CA ARG A 776 -34.94 11.18 13.02
C ARG A 776 -34.73 11.10 14.53
N ALA A 777 -33.73 10.36 14.99
CA ALA A 777 -33.44 10.20 16.41
C ALA A 777 -33.13 11.54 17.11
N ARG A 778 -32.47 12.47 16.42
CA ARG A 778 -32.22 13.84 16.92
C ARG A 778 -33.52 14.63 17.03
N TYR A 779 -34.38 14.58 16.01
CA TYR A 779 -35.69 15.23 16.05
C TYR A 779 -36.56 14.70 17.20
N GLU A 780 -36.66 13.38 17.35
CA GLU A 780 -37.40 12.75 18.44
C GLU A 780 -36.85 13.13 19.83
N ALA A 781 -35.53 13.27 19.96
CA ALA A 781 -34.93 13.74 21.20
C ALA A 781 -35.28 15.19 21.53
N LEU A 782 -35.31 16.08 20.53
CA LEU A 782 -35.79 17.46 20.69
C LEU A 782 -37.27 17.47 21.06
N HIS A 783 -38.09 16.71 20.32
CA HIS A 783 -39.53 16.62 20.55
C HIS A 783 -39.85 16.17 21.98
N ARG A 784 -39.24 15.08 22.45
CA ARG A 784 -39.41 14.60 23.84
C ARG A 784 -38.99 15.63 24.87
N ARG A 785 -37.85 16.31 24.67
CA ARG A 785 -37.38 17.37 25.58
C ARG A 785 -38.35 18.54 25.63
N PHE A 786 -38.89 18.94 24.48
CA PHE A 786 -39.79 20.08 24.34
C PHE A 786 -41.17 19.76 24.90
N ALA A 787 -41.71 18.55 24.67
CA ALA A 787 -42.92 18.05 25.31
C ALA A 787 -42.79 18.08 26.84
N ALA A 788 -41.66 17.60 27.37
CA ALA A 788 -41.38 17.64 28.81
C ALA A 788 -41.33 19.06 29.37
N ARG A 789 -40.79 20.02 28.62
CA ARG A 789 -40.68 21.42 29.04
C ARG A 789 -42.02 22.16 29.01
N LEU A 790 -42.83 21.92 27.99
CA LEU A 790 -44.10 22.61 27.76
C LEU A 790 -45.28 21.97 28.49
N SER A 791 -45.09 20.76 29.02
CA SER A 791 -46.10 20.06 29.80
C SER A 791 -46.49 20.83 31.06
N SER A 792 -47.80 20.81 31.36
CA SER A 792 -48.32 21.28 32.65
C SER A 792 -48.13 20.27 33.79
N VAL A 793 -47.58 19.08 33.52
CA VAL A 793 -47.34 18.01 34.49
C VAL A 793 -45.95 18.19 35.12
N GLU A 794 -45.91 18.48 36.41
CA GLU A 794 -44.66 18.79 37.14
C GLU A 794 -43.88 17.55 37.62
N ALA A 795 -44.50 16.36 37.68
CA ALA A 795 -43.84 15.11 38.08
C ALA A 795 -44.54 13.86 37.51
N GLY A 796 -43.78 12.80 37.22
CA GLY A 796 -44.27 11.54 36.65
C GLY A 796 -44.00 11.42 35.14
N PRO A 797 -44.52 10.36 34.48
CA PRO A 797 -44.37 10.20 33.03
C PRO A 797 -45.06 11.35 32.30
N VAL A 798 -44.32 12.06 31.46
CA VAL A 798 -44.85 13.13 30.61
C VAL A 798 -45.25 12.53 29.26
N ALA A 799 -46.45 12.88 28.78
CA ALA A 799 -46.88 12.52 27.43
C ALA A 799 -45.93 13.12 26.39
N GLU A 800 -45.62 12.37 25.33
CA GLU A 800 -44.71 12.86 24.29
C GLU A 800 -45.36 13.84 23.32
N GLU A 801 -46.66 14.10 23.44
CA GLU A 801 -47.41 15.07 22.61
C GLU A 801 -47.10 16.51 23.02
N ILE A 802 -46.95 17.39 22.02
CA ILE A 802 -46.72 18.82 22.22
C ILE A 802 -48.02 19.58 21.88
N ASP A 803 -48.45 20.48 22.76
CA ASP A 803 -49.49 21.47 22.42
C ASP A 803 -48.92 22.49 21.43
N GLU A 804 -49.31 22.35 20.16
CA GLU A 804 -48.82 23.19 19.06
C GLU A 804 -49.09 24.68 19.29
N ALA A 805 -50.20 25.05 19.93
CA ALA A 805 -50.54 26.46 20.17
C ALA A 805 -49.59 27.10 21.21
N VAL A 806 -49.25 26.34 22.25
CA VAL A 806 -48.27 26.76 23.26
C VAL A 806 -46.86 26.80 22.66
N ALA A 807 -46.49 25.78 21.88
CA ALA A 807 -45.18 25.70 21.26
C ALA A 807 -44.93 26.81 20.23
N ALA A 808 -45.97 27.25 19.50
CA ALA A 808 -45.89 28.30 18.50
C ALA A 808 -45.70 29.72 19.08
N THR A 809 -45.90 29.91 20.38
CA THR A 809 -45.85 31.24 21.03
C THR A 809 -44.79 31.34 22.12
N THR A 810 -44.28 30.21 22.60
CA THR A 810 -43.32 30.14 23.71
C THR A 810 -41.90 30.14 23.18
N LEU A 811 -41.08 31.13 23.58
CA LEU A 811 -39.65 31.19 23.22
C LEU A 811 -38.84 30.06 23.85
N LEU A 812 -37.83 29.60 23.14
CA LEU A 812 -36.94 28.54 23.58
C LEU A 812 -36.19 28.94 24.86
N HIS A 813 -36.26 28.10 25.90
CA HIS A 813 -35.52 28.31 27.13
C HIS A 813 -34.00 28.18 26.89
N PRO A 814 -33.14 29.00 27.52
CA PRO A 814 -31.68 28.95 27.32
C PRO A 814 -31.05 27.56 27.52
N ALA A 815 -31.51 26.81 28.53
CA ALA A 815 -31.05 25.44 28.75
C ALA A 815 -31.43 24.47 27.61
N ASP A 816 -32.53 24.73 26.91
CA ASP A 816 -32.95 23.92 25.77
C ASP A 816 -32.28 24.37 24.47
N ALA A 817 -31.87 25.64 24.37
CA ALA A 817 -30.95 26.12 23.32
C ALA A 817 -29.58 25.42 23.39
N GLN A 818 -29.03 25.25 24.60
CA GLN A 818 -27.83 24.44 24.80
C GLN A 818 -28.07 22.97 24.43
N PHE A 819 -29.18 22.39 24.89
CA PHE A 819 -29.55 21.01 24.55
C PHE A 819 -29.69 20.80 23.03
N PHE A 820 -30.20 21.79 22.29
CA PHE A 820 -30.24 21.72 20.82
C PHE A 820 -28.85 21.57 20.20
N LEU A 821 -27.86 22.32 20.68
CA LEU A 821 -26.47 22.19 20.22
C LEU A 821 -25.90 20.81 20.59
N GLU A 822 -26.15 20.34 21.81
CA GLU A 822 -25.76 18.99 22.24
C GLU A 822 -26.37 17.91 21.35
N VAL A 823 -27.64 18.06 20.93
CA VAL A 823 -28.31 17.14 19.99
C VAL A 823 -27.67 17.18 18.60
N CYS A 824 -27.31 18.38 18.11
CA CYS A 824 -26.64 18.54 16.81
C CYS A 824 -25.25 17.88 16.77
N ASP A 825 -24.54 17.84 17.91
CA ASP A 825 -23.18 17.30 18.06
C ASP A 825 -23.12 15.80 18.41
N ARG A 826 -24.27 15.14 18.60
CA ARG A 826 -24.31 13.68 18.86
C ARG A 826 -23.66 12.90 17.72
N SER A 827 -23.17 11.69 18.02
CA SER A 827 -22.65 10.78 17.01
C SER A 827 -23.69 10.43 15.91
N GLY A 828 -23.21 9.95 14.76
CA GLY A 828 -24.00 9.69 13.56
C GLY A 828 -23.85 10.79 12.50
N LYS A 829 -24.72 10.79 11.47
CA LYS A 829 -24.64 11.74 10.34
C LYS A 829 -24.76 13.19 10.84
N PRO A 830 -23.77 14.07 10.56
CA PRO A 830 -23.83 15.50 10.94
C PRO A 830 -25.08 16.21 10.41
N VAL A 831 -25.52 17.27 11.08
CA VAL A 831 -26.68 18.06 10.63
C VAL A 831 -26.36 18.80 9.30
N PRO A 832 -27.32 18.92 8.38
CA PRO A 832 -27.12 19.59 7.09
C PRO A 832 -27.26 21.12 7.19
N PHE A 833 -26.86 21.72 8.31
CA PHE A 833 -26.93 23.16 8.56
C PHE A 833 -25.90 23.59 9.60
N VAL A 834 -25.67 24.90 9.71
CA VAL A 834 -24.81 25.48 10.76
C VAL A 834 -25.68 25.85 11.97
N PRO A 835 -25.54 25.19 13.13
CA PRO A 835 -26.45 25.40 14.26
C PRO A 835 -26.12 26.67 15.08
N VAL A 836 -24.87 27.15 15.03
CA VAL A 836 -24.39 28.30 15.81
C VAL A 836 -23.27 29.04 15.06
N LEU A 837 -23.18 30.36 15.24
CA LEU A 837 -22.11 31.20 14.72
C LEU A 837 -21.16 31.58 15.86
N ASP A 838 -20.18 30.72 16.11
CA ASP A 838 -19.11 30.92 17.10
C ASP A 838 -17.75 30.59 16.48
N GLY A 839 -16.69 30.49 17.31
CA GLY A 839 -15.35 30.14 16.85
C GLY A 839 -15.26 28.76 16.16
N GLU A 840 -16.26 27.89 16.32
CA GLU A 840 -16.36 26.57 15.71
C GLU A 840 -17.17 26.53 14.40
N VAL A 841 -17.68 27.68 13.91
CA VAL A 841 -18.52 27.78 12.71
C VAL A 841 -17.98 27.01 11.50
N ARG A 842 -16.65 27.01 11.32
CA ARG A 842 -15.97 26.26 10.25
C ARG A 842 -16.12 24.76 10.42
N ARG A 843 -16.03 24.21 11.64
CA ARG A 843 -16.20 22.78 11.92
C ARG A 843 -17.58 22.32 11.48
N TRP A 844 -18.62 23.07 11.88
CA TRP A 844 -20.01 22.79 11.53
C TRP A 844 -20.25 22.79 10.02
N TYR A 845 -19.72 23.80 9.33
CA TYR A 845 -19.87 23.91 7.89
C TYR A 845 -19.15 22.77 7.14
N MET A 846 -17.91 22.45 7.51
CA MET A 846 -17.08 21.47 6.78
C MET A 846 -17.42 20.00 7.05
N ALA A 847 -18.13 19.68 8.14
CA ALA A 847 -18.42 18.28 8.52
C ALA A 847 -19.37 17.57 7.53
N ASP A 848 -18.98 16.45 6.90
CA ASP A 848 -19.86 15.71 5.96
C ASP A 848 -20.44 16.59 4.82
N GLY A 849 -19.55 17.32 4.15
CA GLY A 849 -19.88 18.31 3.11
C GLY A 849 -19.83 17.81 1.66
N LEU A 850 -19.57 16.52 1.41
CA LEU A 850 -19.32 16.02 0.04
C LEU A 850 -20.53 15.33 -0.62
N TRP A 851 -21.44 14.74 0.16
CA TRP A 851 -22.58 13.98 -0.39
C TRP A 851 -23.59 14.87 -1.11
N GLN A 852 -23.64 16.16 -0.78
CA GLN A 852 -24.55 17.15 -1.34
C GLN A 852 -24.38 17.30 -2.86
N ALA A 853 -23.18 17.04 -3.40
CA ALA A 853 -22.93 17.04 -4.84
C ALA A 853 -23.71 15.95 -5.62
N GLN A 854 -24.30 14.99 -4.91
CA GLN A 854 -25.14 13.93 -5.46
C GLN A 854 -26.65 14.24 -5.34
N ASP A 855 -27.01 15.38 -4.74
CA ASP A 855 -28.41 15.80 -4.61
C ASP A 855 -28.79 16.77 -5.73
N ASP A 856 -29.61 16.29 -6.66
CA ASP A 856 -30.16 17.02 -7.80
C ASP A 856 -31.06 18.21 -7.45
N ARG A 857 -31.45 18.38 -6.18
CA ARG A 857 -32.18 19.57 -5.70
C ARG A 857 -31.29 20.78 -5.50
N LEU A 858 -29.99 20.57 -5.29
CA LEU A 858 -29.04 21.61 -4.98
C LEU A 858 -28.36 22.10 -6.26
N ALA A 859 -28.20 23.41 -6.39
CA ALA A 859 -27.44 24.01 -7.46
C ALA A 859 -25.94 23.73 -7.28
N VAL A 860 -25.18 23.79 -8.38
CA VAL A 860 -23.71 23.62 -8.32
C VAL A 860 -23.03 24.62 -7.39
N ASP A 861 -23.55 25.84 -7.30
CA ASP A 861 -23.00 26.87 -6.40
C ASP A 861 -23.14 26.49 -4.93
N GLU A 862 -24.12 25.64 -4.58
CA GLU A 862 -24.45 25.33 -3.20
C GLU A 862 -23.61 24.19 -2.61
N VAL A 863 -22.86 23.45 -3.44
CA VAL A 863 -22.25 22.16 -3.06
C VAL A 863 -20.74 22.15 -3.26
N PHE A 864 -20.04 21.34 -2.47
CA PHE A 864 -18.61 21.09 -2.69
C PHE A 864 -18.42 20.03 -3.77
N VAL A 865 -17.56 20.31 -4.76
CA VAL A 865 -17.13 19.37 -5.80
C VAL A 865 -15.61 19.36 -5.79
N ILE A 866 -14.98 18.19 -5.86
CA ILE A 866 -13.53 18.01 -5.58
C ILE A 866 -12.69 17.55 -6.80
N PRO A 867 -12.75 18.23 -7.96
CA PRO A 867 -11.95 17.81 -9.12
C PRO A 867 -10.46 18.12 -8.94
N GLY A 868 -9.60 17.35 -9.60
CA GLY A 868 -8.18 17.67 -9.73
C GLY A 868 -7.98 18.74 -10.80
N PRO A 869 -7.09 19.73 -10.57
CA PRO A 869 -6.93 20.89 -11.46
C PRO A 869 -6.52 20.52 -12.89
N GLU A 870 -5.63 19.54 -13.06
CA GLU A 870 -5.20 19.09 -14.40
C GLU A 870 -6.21 18.12 -15.02
N ALA A 871 -6.70 17.18 -14.22
CA ALA A 871 -7.51 16.07 -14.71
C ALA A 871 -8.94 16.47 -15.11
N VAL A 872 -9.47 17.59 -14.60
CA VAL A 872 -10.82 18.07 -14.92
C VAL A 872 -10.96 18.43 -16.40
N ALA A 873 -9.89 18.92 -17.04
CA ALA A 873 -9.87 19.20 -18.48
C ALA A 873 -10.10 17.95 -19.34
N GLY A 874 -9.92 16.76 -18.77
CA GLY A 874 -10.22 15.47 -19.40
C GLY A 874 -11.71 15.14 -19.53
N ILE A 875 -12.58 15.85 -18.80
CA ILE A 875 -14.02 15.63 -18.77
C ILE A 875 -14.66 16.38 -19.94
N THR A 876 -14.61 15.77 -21.13
CA THR A 876 -15.09 16.41 -22.38
C THR A 876 -16.61 16.31 -22.60
N ARG A 877 -17.28 15.38 -21.94
CA ARG A 877 -18.74 15.19 -22.00
C ARG A 877 -19.24 14.58 -20.69
N ALA A 878 -20.46 14.94 -20.30
CA ALA A 878 -21.17 14.28 -19.21
C ALA A 878 -21.79 12.96 -19.70
N ASP A 879 -22.00 12.04 -18.76
CA ASP A 879 -22.70 10.77 -18.95
C ASP A 879 -22.06 9.85 -20.01
N GLU A 880 -20.75 9.96 -20.22
CA GLU A 880 -19.96 8.91 -20.88
C GLU A 880 -20.00 7.64 -20.01
N PRO A 881 -20.27 6.44 -20.55
CA PRO A 881 -20.18 5.20 -19.77
C PRO A 881 -18.76 5.00 -19.22
N VAL A 882 -18.63 4.60 -17.96
CA VAL A 882 -17.30 4.40 -17.33
C VAL A 882 -16.46 3.39 -18.10
N ALA A 883 -17.08 2.36 -18.67
CA ALA A 883 -16.41 1.36 -19.51
C ALA A 883 -15.78 1.98 -20.77
N GLU A 884 -16.49 2.88 -21.45
CA GLU A 884 -15.97 3.61 -22.63
C GLU A 884 -14.81 4.53 -22.25
N LEU A 885 -14.95 5.24 -21.12
CA LEU A 885 -13.90 6.11 -20.57
C LEU A 885 -12.61 5.32 -20.32
N LEU A 886 -12.67 4.21 -19.59
CA LEU A 886 -11.46 3.43 -19.26
C LEU A 886 -10.86 2.77 -20.52
N ALA A 887 -11.71 2.30 -21.44
CA ALA A 887 -11.26 1.68 -22.69
C ALA A 887 -10.45 2.62 -23.58
N ARG A 888 -10.85 3.90 -23.70
CA ARG A 888 -10.07 4.85 -24.52
C ARG A 888 -8.69 5.17 -23.93
N PHE A 889 -8.50 5.05 -22.62
CA PHE A 889 -7.19 5.20 -21.98
C PHE A 889 -6.26 4.02 -22.30
N GLU A 890 -6.77 2.78 -22.23
CA GLU A 890 -5.99 1.61 -22.65
C GLU A 890 -5.72 1.64 -24.16
N ALA A 891 -6.70 1.98 -24.99
CA ALA A 891 -6.59 1.99 -26.44
C ALA A 891 -5.48 2.93 -26.96
N GLU A 892 -5.34 4.12 -26.39
CA GLU A 892 -4.24 5.04 -26.72
C GLU A 892 -2.87 4.44 -26.38
N ALA A 893 -2.76 3.76 -25.24
CA ALA A 893 -1.52 3.08 -24.88
C ALA A 893 -1.20 1.90 -25.81
N VAL A 894 -2.22 1.11 -26.21
CA VAL A 894 -2.08 0.03 -27.19
C VAL A 894 -1.64 0.57 -28.55
N ALA A 895 -2.22 1.68 -29.01
CA ALA A 895 -1.89 2.29 -30.30
C ALA A 895 -0.43 2.76 -30.41
N ARG A 896 0.25 3.00 -29.27
CA ARG A 896 1.66 3.39 -29.22
C ARG A 896 2.63 2.20 -29.17
N VAL A 897 2.15 0.97 -28.95
CA VAL A 897 3.01 -0.21 -28.95
C VAL A 897 3.40 -0.56 -30.39
N ALA A 898 4.69 -0.56 -30.68
CA ALA A 898 5.22 -0.84 -32.01
C ALA A 898 5.31 -2.35 -32.35
N SER A 899 5.33 -3.22 -31.34
CA SER A 899 5.44 -4.67 -31.54
C SER A 899 4.10 -5.30 -31.92
N ALA A 900 4.16 -6.39 -32.69
CA ALA A 900 2.98 -7.17 -33.03
C ALA A 900 2.37 -7.80 -31.77
N SER A 901 1.04 -7.89 -31.73
CA SER A 901 0.34 -8.58 -30.64
C SER A 901 0.74 -10.05 -30.59
N VAL A 902 1.05 -10.53 -29.39
CA VAL A 902 1.35 -11.95 -29.14
C VAL A 902 0.03 -12.68 -28.85
N ASP A 903 -0.15 -13.84 -29.48
CA ASP A 903 -1.29 -14.72 -29.25
C ASP A 903 -0.98 -15.71 -28.12
N ARG A 904 -1.20 -15.27 -26.89
CA ARG A 904 -1.10 -16.07 -25.66
C ARG A 904 -2.20 -15.63 -24.68
N PRO A 905 -2.66 -16.49 -23.76
CA PRO A 905 -3.60 -16.06 -22.73
C PRO A 905 -2.98 -14.97 -21.84
N ARG A 906 -3.84 -14.04 -21.41
CA ARG A 906 -3.50 -13.08 -20.36
C ARG A 906 -3.46 -13.83 -19.03
N LEU A 907 -2.26 -14.24 -18.62
CA LEU A 907 -2.07 -14.94 -17.35
C LEU A 907 -2.32 -13.96 -16.20
N ALA A 908 -3.12 -14.37 -15.22
CA ALA A 908 -3.10 -13.82 -13.88
C ALA A 908 -2.16 -14.72 -13.06
N GLU A 909 -0.94 -14.25 -12.80
CA GLU A 909 -0.06 -14.83 -11.78
C GLU A 909 -0.07 -13.87 -10.58
N PRO A 910 -1.09 -13.93 -9.70
CA PRO A 910 -1.20 -13.03 -8.57
C PRO A 910 -0.13 -13.31 -7.52
N GLY A 911 1.04 -12.72 -7.75
CA GLY A 911 2.21 -12.88 -6.92
C GLY A 911 2.74 -14.31 -6.92
N PRO A 912 3.71 -14.63 -6.06
CA PRO A 912 4.21 -15.99 -5.96
C PRO A 912 3.07 -16.86 -5.45
N THR A 913 2.53 -17.71 -6.33
CA THR A 913 1.73 -18.86 -5.94
C THR A 913 2.53 -19.61 -4.86
N PRO A 914 1.96 -19.94 -3.70
CA PRO A 914 2.70 -20.66 -2.66
C PRO A 914 3.35 -21.89 -3.28
N GLU A 915 4.64 -22.13 -3.03
CA GLU A 915 5.18 -23.46 -3.31
C GLU A 915 4.34 -24.44 -2.48
N PRO A 916 3.67 -25.41 -3.13
CA PRO A 916 4.05 -26.04 -4.39
C PRO A 916 3.28 -25.64 -5.67
N LEU A 917 2.24 -24.81 -5.59
CA LEU A 917 1.42 -24.39 -6.74
C LEU A 917 2.23 -23.66 -7.82
N ALA A 918 3.24 -22.88 -7.44
CA ALA A 918 4.09 -22.13 -8.38
C ALA A 918 4.94 -23.03 -9.29
N SER A 919 5.14 -24.30 -8.92
CA SER A 919 5.92 -25.26 -9.73
C SER A 919 5.08 -25.94 -10.82
N LEU A 920 3.74 -25.88 -10.70
CA LEU A 920 2.82 -26.56 -11.60
C LEU A 920 2.67 -25.82 -12.93
N ARG A 921 2.59 -26.56 -14.03
CA ARG A 921 2.44 -26.01 -15.39
C ARG A 921 1.31 -26.76 -16.10
N ALA A 922 0.06 -26.46 -15.77
CA ALA A 922 -1.12 -27.03 -16.44
C ALA A 922 -1.74 -26.01 -17.41
N GLY A 923 -2.26 -26.49 -18.53
CA GLY A 923 -2.99 -25.71 -19.51
C GLY A 923 -4.51 -25.83 -19.35
N GLY A 924 -5.25 -25.12 -20.22
CA GLY A 924 -6.72 -25.18 -20.29
C GLY A 924 -7.40 -24.85 -18.95
N ALA A 925 -8.53 -25.52 -18.69
CA ALA A 925 -9.36 -25.27 -17.51
C ALA A 925 -8.63 -25.52 -16.17
N VAL A 926 -7.71 -26.50 -16.12
CA VAL A 926 -6.92 -26.78 -14.91
C VAL A 926 -5.94 -25.64 -14.64
N GLY A 927 -5.29 -25.11 -15.68
CA GLY A 927 -4.45 -23.93 -15.59
C GLY A 927 -5.23 -22.70 -15.08
N GLU A 928 -6.45 -22.48 -15.59
CA GLU A 928 -7.32 -21.39 -15.14
C GLU A 928 -7.78 -21.55 -13.68
N LEU A 929 -8.11 -22.77 -13.25
CA LEU A 929 -8.41 -23.04 -11.83
C LEU A 929 -7.18 -22.79 -10.94
N LEU A 930 -5.95 -23.13 -11.36
CA LEU A 930 -4.76 -22.83 -10.57
C LEU A 930 -4.48 -21.32 -10.46
N ALA A 931 -4.77 -20.56 -11.53
CA ALA A 931 -4.57 -19.12 -11.59
C ALA A 931 -5.66 -18.32 -10.84
N ALA A 932 -6.86 -18.88 -10.69
CA ALA A 932 -7.99 -18.21 -10.05
C ALA A 932 -7.72 -17.92 -8.56
N GLN A 933 -7.95 -16.67 -8.13
CA GLN A 933 -7.88 -16.30 -6.71
C GLN A 933 -9.09 -16.80 -5.93
N CYS A 934 -10.25 -16.82 -6.58
CA CYS A 934 -11.51 -17.21 -6.00
C CYS A 934 -12.28 -18.17 -6.91
N VAL A 935 -13.23 -18.90 -6.32
CA VAL A 935 -14.26 -19.64 -7.03
C VAL A 935 -15.63 -19.03 -6.71
N VAL A 936 -16.49 -18.98 -7.71
CA VAL A 936 -17.86 -18.51 -7.60
C VAL A 936 -18.74 -19.69 -7.22
N GLY A 937 -19.31 -19.63 -6.02
CA GLY A 937 -20.26 -20.61 -5.52
C GLY A 937 -21.71 -20.28 -5.87
N GLU A 938 -22.62 -21.06 -5.31
CA GLU A 938 -24.06 -20.87 -5.48
C GLU A 938 -24.53 -19.50 -4.97
N GLY A 939 -25.37 -18.83 -5.76
CA GLY A 939 -25.87 -17.47 -5.47
C GLY A 939 -24.90 -16.34 -5.79
N GLY A 940 -23.80 -16.61 -6.52
CA GLY A 940 -22.84 -15.58 -6.97
C GLY A 940 -21.79 -15.19 -5.93
N ARG A 941 -21.78 -15.83 -4.76
CA ARG A 941 -20.79 -15.63 -3.71
C ARG A 941 -19.41 -16.09 -4.15
N THR A 942 -18.39 -15.32 -3.81
CA THR A 942 -16.99 -15.63 -4.15
C THR A 942 -16.26 -16.17 -2.93
N TRP A 943 -15.61 -17.32 -3.09
CA TRP A 943 -14.84 -18.00 -2.03
C TRP A 943 -13.37 -18.07 -2.43
N PRO A 944 -12.42 -18.04 -1.47
CA PRO A 944 -11.03 -18.34 -1.79
C PRO A 944 -10.91 -19.66 -2.54
N ASN A 945 -10.06 -19.72 -3.55
CA ASN A 945 -9.89 -20.92 -4.32
C ASN A 945 -9.42 -22.09 -3.41
N PRO A 946 -10.15 -23.22 -3.38
CA PRO A 946 -9.90 -24.29 -2.41
C PRO A 946 -8.54 -24.98 -2.60
N LEU A 947 -7.95 -24.94 -3.80
CA LEU A 947 -6.64 -25.55 -4.05
C LEU A 947 -5.53 -24.95 -3.17
N TRP A 948 -5.67 -23.68 -2.79
CA TRP A 948 -4.71 -22.96 -1.96
C TRP A 948 -4.67 -23.47 -0.52
N ARG A 949 -5.74 -24.12 -0.04
CA ARG A 949 -5.79 -24.78 1.28
C ARG A 949 -5.48 -26.27 1.20
N LEU A 950 -5.72 -26.90 0.04
CA LEU A 950 -5.50 -28.33 -0.17
C LEU A 950 -4.03 -28.68 -0.49
N MET A 951 -3.21 -27.69 -0.84
CA MET A 951 -1.81 -27.87 -1.20
C MET A 951 -0.93 -27.06 -0.25
N ALA A 952 -0.12 -27.74 0.54
CA ALA A 952 0.76 -27.15 1.53
C ALA A 952 2.25 -27.46 1.24
N PRO A 953 3.18 -26.62 1.73
CA PRO A 953 4.60 -26.93 1.69
C PRO A 953 4.90 -28.29 2.33
N GLY A 954 5.59 -29.17 1.60
CA GLY A 954 5.94 -30.52 2.05
C GLY A 954 5.04 -31.62 1.51
N ASP A 955 3.90 -31.29 0.88
CA ASP A 955 3.05 -32.27 0.19
C ASP A 955 3.79 -32.87 -1.02
N ALA A 956 3.60 -34.17 -1.24
CA ALA A 956 4.17 -34.87 -2.40
C ALA A 956 3.24 -34.71 -3.60
N ILE A 957 3.69 -34.00 -4.63
CA ILE A 957 2.87 -33.65 -5.79
C ILE A 957 3.46 -34.26 -7.05
N ASP A 958 2.64 -35.05 -7.74
CA ASP A 958 2.96 -35.61 -9.06
C ASP A 958 2.09 -34.90 -10.12
N GLN A 959 2.72 -34.39 -11.17
CA GLN A 959 2.03 -33.82 -12.32
C GLN A 959 2.29 -34.67 -13.57
N LEU A 960 1.22 -35.09 -14.26
CA LEU A 960 1.28 -35.78 -15.55
C LEU A 960 0.37 -35.06 -16.56
N GLY A 961 0.95 -34.16 -17.35
CA GLY A 961 0.17 -33.27 -18.22
C GLY A 961 -0.69 -32.32 -17.40
N ASP A 962 -1.99 -32.26 -17.67
CA ASP A 962 -2.96 -31.44 -16.93
C ASP A 962 -3.58 -32.17 -15.72
N VAL A 963 -3.09 -33.36 -15.37
CA VAL A 963 -3.52 -34.11 -14.18
C VAL A 963 -2.52 -33.89 -13.04
N ILE A 964 -3.02 -33.46 -11.88
CA ILE A 964 -2.22 -33.18 -10.69
C ILE A 964 -2.71 -34.10 -9.56
N THR A 965 -1.79 -34.85 -8.96
CA THR A 965 -2.06 -35.66 -7.77
C THR A 965 -1.29 -35.10 -6.59
N VAL A 966 -2.02 -34.67 -5.56
CA VAL A 966 -1.47 -34.14 -4.31
C VAL A 966 -1.59 -35.21 -3.23
N ARG A 967 -0.49 -35.55 -2.56
CA ARG A 967 -0.47 -36.43 -1.40
C ARG A 967 -0.06 -35.61 -0.18
N PRO A 968 -0.99 -35.34 0.77
CA PRO A 968 -0.69 -34.51 1.92
C PRO A 968 0.42 -35.10 2.80
N ALA A 969 1.36 -34.26 3.24
CA ALA A 969 2.50 -34.71 4.05
C ALA A 969 2.08 -35.34 5.39
N HIS A 970 1.00 -34.83 5.97
CA HIS A 970 0.42 -35.28 7.23
C HIS A 970 -0.53 -36.49 7.07
N ALA A 971 -0.89 -36.84 5.83
CA ALA A 971 -1.78 -37.96 5.50
C ALA A 971 -1.30 -38.67 4.23
N PRO A 972 -0.14 -39.37 4.27
CA PRO A 972 0.53 -39.89 3.07
C PRO A 972 -0.24 -41.00 2.33
N PHE A 973 -1.29 -41.53 2.94
CA PHE A 973 -2.17 -42.54 2.34
C PHE A 973 -3.42 -41.95 1.67
N GLU A 974 -3.61 -40.63 1.80
CA GLU A 974 -4.68 -39.91 1.12
C GLU A 974 -4.13 -39.23 -0.14
N SER A 975 -5.01 -38.99 -1.11
CA SER A 975 -4.65 -38.29 -2.34
C SER A 975 -5.81 -37.43 -2.82
N VAL A 976 -5.48 -36.22 -3.27
CA VAL A 976 -6.38 -35.34 -4.02
C VAL A 976 -5.95 -35.35 -5.48
N VAL A 977 -6.89 -35.64 -6.38
CA VAL A 977 -6.64 -35.64 -7.83
C VAL A 977 -7.39 -34.48 -8.46
N ILE A 978 -6.67 -33.66 -9.23
CA ILE A 978 -7.19 -32.54 -10.00
C ILE A 978 -6.98 -32.89 -11.47
N GLU A 979 -8.07 -32.98 -12.24
CA GLU A 979 -8.00 -33.41 -13.64
C GLU A 979 -9.02 -32.70 -14.52
N PRO A 980 -8.73 -32.55 -15.83
CA PRO A 980 -9.69 -31.99 -16.77
C PRO A 980 -10.87 -32.95 -16.99
N ALA A 981 -12.08 -32.41 -17.01
CA ALA A 981 -13.33 -33.09 -17.31
C ALA A 981 -14.08 -32.35 -18.43
N GLY A 982 -13.58 -32.47 -19.66
CA GLY A 982 -14.09 -31.70 -20.80
C GLY A 982 -13.61 -30.24 -20.73
N ALA A 983 -14.55 -29.29 -20.64
CA ALA A 983 -14.25 -27.86 -20.41
C ALA A 983 -14.18 -27.51 -18.91
N ASP A 984 -14.49 -28.46 -18.05
CA ASP A 984 -14.53 -28.30 -16.59
C ASP A 984 -13.29 -28.95 -15.94
N VAL A 985 -13.14 -28.74 -14.64
CA VAL A 985 -12.12 -29.38 -13.79
C VAL A 985 -12.81 -30.21 -12.72
N LEU A 986 -12.31 -31.42 -12.50
CA LEU A 986 -12.75 -32.30 -11.44
C LEU A 986 -11.69 -32.36 -10.34
N VAL A 987 -12.09 -32.15 -9.09
CA VAL A 987 -11.24 -32.27 -7.90
C VAL A 987 -11.80 -33.39 -7.02
N THR A 988 -11.06 -34.49 -6.90
CA THR A 988 -11.52 -35.70 -6.20
C THR A 988 -10.62 -36.02 -5.01
N ALA A 989 -11.22 -36.24 -3.84
CA ALA A 989 -10.55 -36.64 -2.61
C ALA A 989 -11.34 -37.77 -1.94
N GLY A 990 -10.85 -39.02 -2.05
CA GLY A 990 -11.59 -40.20 -1.60
C GLY A 990 -12.93 -40.35 -2.33
N ALA A 991 -14.04 -40.33 -1.58
CA ALA A 991 -15.40 -40.40 -2.14
C ALA A 991 -16.02 -39.02 -2.48
N LEU A 992 -15.34 -37.92 -2.14
CA LEU A 992 -15.77 -36.57 -2.48
C LEU A 992 -15.26 -36.18 -3.87
N SER A 993 -16.13 -35.66 -4.74
CA SER A 993 -15.76 -35.18 -6.07
C SER A 993 -16.45 -33.85 -6.38
N LEU A 994 -15.66 -32.78 -6.50
CA LEU A 994 -16.12 -31.42 -6.77
C LEU A 994 -15.86 -31.06 -8.23
N ARG A 995 -16.85 -30.48 -8.93
CA ARG A 995 -16.70 -30.01 -10.31
C ARG A 995 -16.67 -28.49 -10.38
N TYR A 996 -15.71 -27.96 -11.12
CA TYR A 996 -15.52 -26.53 -11.38
C TYR A 996 -15.60 -26.24 -12.89
N ALA A 997 -16.50 -25.35 -13.31
CA ALA A 997 -16.56 -24.88 -14.68
C ALA A 997 -15.75 -23.59 -14.85
N VAL A 998 -15.04 -23.47 -15.95
CA VAL A 998 -14.26 -22.29 -16.28
C VAL A 998 -14.95 -21.52 -17.40
N ARG A 999 -15.29 -20.25 -17.16
CA ARG A 999 -16.03 -19.40 -18.11
C ARG A 999 -15.51 -17.97 -18.03
N ASP A 1000 -15.07 -17.43 -19.16
CA ASP A 1000 -14.60 -16.05 -19.29
C ASP A 1000 -13.57 -15.63 -18.23
N GLY A 1001 -12.67 -16.55 -17.87
CA GLY A 1001 -11.62 -16.36 -16.85
C GLY A 1001 -12.09 -16.42 -15.40
N ALA A 1002 -13.37 -16.73 -15.16
CA ALA A 1002 -13.92 -17.01 -13.83
C ALA A 1002 -14.18 -18.51 -13.64
N VAL A 1003 -14.05 -18.97 -12.40
CA VAL A 1003 -14.21 -20.37 -12.03
C VAL A 1003 -15.44 -20.56 -11.17
N PHE A 1004 -16.35 -21.43 -11.59
CA PHE A 1004 -17.65 -21.65 -10.97
C PHE A 1004 -17.72 -23.04 -10.36
N GLU A 1005 -18.10 -23.16 -9.09
CA GLU A 1005 -18.44 -24.45 -8.49
C GLU A 1005 -19.81 -24.91 -9.01
N VAL A 1006 -19.85 -26.07 -9.68
CA VAL A 1006 -21.07 -26.56 -10.38
C VAL A 1006 -21.81 -27.64 -9.60
N GLU A 1007 -21.09 -28.60 -9.02
CA GLU A 1007 -21.70 -29.80 -8.38
C GLU A 1007 -21.30 -29.95 -6.89
N GLY A 1008 -20.74 -28.92 -6.25
CA GLY A 1008 -20.14 -29.09 -4.92
C GLY A 1008 -21.13 -29.39 -3.79
N GLY A 1009 -22.29 -28.72 -3.74
CA GLY A 1009 -23.31 -28.98 -2.72
C GLY A 1009 -23.90 -30.41 -2.79
N ALA A 1010 -24.22 -30.88 -4.00
CA ALA A 1010 -24.74 -32.22 -4.24
C ALA A 1010 -23.69 -33.31 -3.95
N ALA A 1011 -22.43 -33.08 -4.33
CA ALA A 1011 -21.34 -33.99 -4.03
C ALA A 1011 -21.04 -34.10 -2.53
N ARG A 1012 -21.05 -32.97 -1.81
CA ARG A 1012 -20.91 -32.93 -0.34
C ARG A 1012 -22.05 -33.69 0.34
N ALA A 1013 -23.28 -33.53 -0.15
CA ALA A 1013 -24.43 -34.29 0.35
C ALA A 1013 -24.30 -35.80 0.08
N ALA A 1014 -23.88 -36.20 -1.12
CA ALA A 1014 -23.71 -37.61 -1.49
C ALA A 1014 -22.65 -38.32 -0.63
N PHE A 1015 -21.56 -37.63 -0.27
CA PHE A 1015 -20.52 -38.13 0.64
C PHE A 1015 -21.07 -38.46 2.04
N ALA A 1016 -22.01 -37.66 2.56
CA ALA A 1016 -22.56 -37.84 3.90
C ALA A 1016 -23.66 -38.92 4.00
N ILE A 1017 -24.38 -39.20 2.90
CA ILE A 1017 -25.67 -39.94 2.94
C ILE A 1017 -25.52 -41.47 2.74
N SER A 1018 -24.36 -42.00 2.36
CA SER A 1018 -24.29 -43.40 1.89
C SER A 1018 -24.22 -44.50 2.96
N ALA A 1019 -24.50 -44.26 4.25
CA ALA A 1019 -24.19 -45.30 5.26
C ALA A 1019 -25.14 -45.55 6.45
N LEU A 1020 -26.07 -44.70 6.87
CA LEU A 1020 -26.60 -44.85 8.24
C LEU A 1020 -28.11 -44.57 8.42
N ASP A 1021 -28.77 -45.52 9.11
CA ASP A 1021 -30.18 -45.51 9.52
C ASP A 1021 -30.26 -45.07 11.02
N PRO A 1022 -31.23 -44.23 11.45
CA PRO A 1022 -31.34 -43.78 12.85
C PRO A 1022 -31.45 -44.89 13.90
N GLY A 1023 -31.82 -46.11 13.49
CA GLY A 1023 -31.66 -47.34 14.28
C GLY A 1023 -30.48 -48.14 13.78
N THR A 1024 -29.31 -47.98 14.39
CA THR A 1024 -28.10 -48.69 13.96
C THR A 1024 -27.67 -49.73 14.99
N THR A 1025 -27.47 -50.97 14.53
CA THR A 1025 -26.91 -52.02 15.39
C THR A 1025 -25.45 -51.71 15.69
N TRP A 1026 -25.08 -51.67 16.96
CA TRP A 1026 -23.68 -51.53 17.41
C TRP A 1026 -23.15 -52.87 17.93
N THR A 1027 -21.83 -53.04 17.82
CA THR A 1027 -21.10 -54.17 18.41
C THR A 1027 -19.89 -53.63 19.16
N CYS A 1028 -19.61 -54.13 20.37
CA CYS A 1028 -18.43 -53.77 21.14
C CYS A 1028 -17.34 -54.86 21.02
N PRO A 1029 -16.50 -54.89 19.96
CA PRO A 1029 -15.50 -55.94 19.82
C PRO A 1029 -14.39 -55.83 20.88
N LYS A 1030 -13.70 -56.95 21.13
CA LYS A 1030 -12.56 -57.07 22.08
C LYS A 1030 -11.52 -55.95 21.94
N SER A 1031 -11.28 -55.52 20.71
CA SER A 1031 -10.29 -54.51 20.37
C SER A 1031 -10.76 -53.08 20.62
N LEU A 1032 -12.07 -52.79 20.65
CA LEU A 1032 -12.59 -51.42 20.59
C LEU A 1032 -12.26 -50.59 21.84
N PRO A 1033 -12.51 -51.04 23.08
CA PRO A 1033 -12.09 -50.28 24.26
C PRO A 1033 -10.57 -50.08 24.33
N ARG A 1034 -9.79 -51.06 23.87
CA ARG A 1034 -8.32 -50.97 23.83
C ARG A 1034 -7.84 -49.97 22.78
N ALA A 1035 -8.43 -50.00 21.58
CA ALA A 1035 -8.13 -49.07 20.50
C ALA A 1035 -8.50 -47.64 20.88
N TYR A 1036 -9.67 -47.45 21.50
CA TYR A 1036 -10.10 -46.15 22.00
C TYR A 1036 -9.10 -45.58 23.01
N ARG A 1037 -8.69 -46.36 24.03
CA ARG A 1037 -7.68 -45.91 25.01
C ARG A 1037 -6.34 -45.57 24.37
N ALA A 1038 -5.91 -46.37 23.39
CA ALA A 1038 -4.67 -46.09 22.66
C ALA A 1038 -4.76 -44.78 21.86
N ALA A 1039 -5.94 -44.47 21.29
CA ALA A 1039 -6.18 -43.24 20.54
C ALA A 1039 -6.33 -42.01 21.45
N THR A 1040 -6.92 -42.14 22.65
CA THR A 1040 -7.17 -41.02 23.56
C THR A 1040 -6.12 -40.82 24.66
N GLY A 1041 -5.17 -41.76 24.79
CA GLY A 1041 -4.17 -41.73 25.87
C GLY A 1041 -4.73 -42.00 27.27
N ALA A 1042 -5.94 -42.56 27.38
CA ALA A 1042 -6.59 -42.81 28.66
C ALA A 1042 -5.78 -43.79 29.54
N ALA A 1043 -5.41 -43.35 30.75
CA ALA A 1043 -4.51 -44.05 31.66
C ALA A 1043 -5.16 -45.16 32.51
N HIS A 1044 -6.42 -45.53 32.25
CA HIS A 1044 -7.17 -46.52 33.02
C HIS A 1044 -7.47 -47.78 32.20
N ASP A 1045 -7.61 -48.93 32.86
CA ASP A 1045 -7.94 -50.20 32.18
C ASP A 1045 -9.46 -50.44 31.97
N GLY A 1046 -10.30 -49.54 32.50
CA GLY A 1046 -11.77 -49.58 32.33
C GLY A 1046 -12.28 -49.21 30.93
N VAL A 1047 -13.60 -49.33 30.72
CA VAL A 1047 -14.28 -48.88 29.49
C VAL A 1047 -14.55 -47.36 29.60
N PRO A 1048 -13.97 -46.53 28.72
CA PRO A 1048 -14.17 -45.07 28.76
C PRO A 1048 -15.64 -44.71 28.53
N LEU A 1049 -16.15 -43.71 29.27
CA LEU A 1049 -17.55 -43.29 29.17
C LEU A 1049 -17.89 -42.76 27.76
N ASP A 1050 -16.95 -42.05 27.15
CA ASP A 1050 -17.06 -41.51 25.78
C ASP A 1050 -17.18 -42.60 24.70
N LEU A 1051 -16.90 -43.88 25.04
CA LEU A 1051 -17.20 -44.97 24.12
C LEU A 1051 -18.70 -45.02 23.79
N ALA A 1052 -19.57 -44.56 24.69
CA ALA A 1052 -21.00 -44.40 24.42
C ALA A 1052 -21.26 -43.50 23.20
N TRP A 1053 -20.49 -42.42 23.02
CA TRP A 1053 -20.59 -41.57 21.83
C TRP A 1053 -20.20 -42.33 20.57
N THR A 1054 -19.15 -43.14 20.61
CA THR A 1054 -18.74 -43.97 19.46
C THR A 1054 -19.84 -44.96 19.05
N LEU A 1055 -20.55 -45.55 20.02
CA LEU A 1055 -21.66 -46.46 19.77
C LEU A 1055 -22.91 -45.73 19.28
N ALA A 1056 -23.14 -44.50 19.75
CA ALA A 1056 -24.28 -43.66 19.37
C ALA A 1056 -24.09 -42.90 18.06
N TRP A 1057 -22.83 -42.62 17.66
CA TRP A 1057 -22.48 -41.78 16.53
C TRP A 1057 -23.15 -42.18 15.22
N PRO A 1058 -23.24 -43.48 14.85
CA PRO A 1058 -23.95 -43.89 13.65
C PRO A 1058 -25.40 -43.40 13.60
N ALA A 1059 -26.13 -43.54 14.71
CA ALA A 1059 -27.52 -43.09 14.83
C ALA A 1059 -27.63 -41.56 14.85
N VAL A 1060 -26.72 -40.86 15.53
CA VAL A 1060 -26.68 -39.38 15.57
C VAL A 1060 -26.36 -38.81 14.19
N CYS A 1061 -25.41 -39.38 13.47
CA CYS A 1061 -25.07 -38.98 12.09
C CYS A 1061 -26.24 -39.15 11.13
N ALA A 1062 -27.05 -40.20 11.29
CA ALA A 1062 -28.21 -40.41 10.43
C ALA A 1062 -29.21 -39.24 10.48
N LEU A 1063 -29.29 -38.51 11.61
CA LEU A 1063 -30.11 -37.29 11.73
C LEU A 1063 -29.63 -36.16 10.81
N LEU A 1064 -28.36 -36.18 10.41
CA LEU A 1064 -27.73 -35.18 9.53
C LEU A 1064 -27.83 -35.57 8.05
N ALA A 1065 -28.31 -36.78 7.73
CA ALA A 1065 -28.39 -37.30 6.37
C ALA A 1065 -29.57 -36.74 5.55
N THR A 1066 -30.32 -35.78 6.09
CA THR A 1066 -31.30 -35.03 5.28
C THR A 1066 -30.58 -34.27 4.16
N PRO A 1067 -31.13 -34.17 2.94
CA PRO A 1067 -30.45 -33.48 1.83
C PRO A 1067 -30.01 -32.05 2.20
N GLU A 1068 -30.82 -31.35 2.99
CA GLU A 1068 -30.57 -29.98 3.41
C GLU A 1068 -29.39 -29.85 4.38
N LEU A 1069 -29.31 -30.70 5.41
CA LEU A 1069 -28.20 -30.70 6.37
C LEU A 1069 -26.93 -31.34 5.78
N ALA A 1070 -27.08 -32.38 4.96
CA ALA A 1070 -25.97 -33.08 4.33
C ALA A 1070 -25.20 -32.20 3.35
N ALA A 1071 -25.87 -31.32 2.60
CA ALA A 1071 -25.22 -30.36 1.71
C ALA A 1071 -24.27 -29.41 2.47
N ARG A 1072 -24.56 -29.15 3.75
CA ARG A 1072 -23.81 -28.27 4.65
C ARG A 1072 -23.01 -29.01 5.71
N PHE A 1073 -22.83 -30.33 5.56
CA PHE A 1073 -22.10 -31.15 6.54
C PHE A 1073 -20.66 -30.69 6.76
N HIS A 1074 -20.03 -30.10 5.75
CA HIS A 1074 -18.69 -29.51 5.84
C HIS A 1074 -18.59 -28.28 6.77
N GLU A 1075 -19.73 -27.68 7.13
CA GLU A 1075 -19.84 -26.55 8.07
C GLU A 1075 -20.24 -27.02 9.49
N LEU A 1076 -20.33 -28.34 9.70
CA LEU A 1076 -20.75 -28.93 10.96
C LEU A 1076 -19.67 -28.76 12.03
N VAL A 1077 -20.08 -28.22 13.17
CA VAL A 1077 -19.31 -28.15 14.39
C VAL A 1077 -20.01 -28.96 15.47
N HIS A 1078 -19.29 -29.86 16.11
CA HIS A 1078 -19.73 -30.51 17.33
C HIS A 1078 -19.43 -29.57 18.50
N ALA A 1079 -20.46 -28.92 19.04
CA ALA A 1079 -20.30 -27.94 20.10
C ALA A 1079 -20.03 -28.63 21.45
N THR A 1080 -20.92 -29.53 21.87
CA THR A 1080 -20.79 -30.26 23.13
C THR A 1080 -21.47 -31.63 23.04
N HIS A 1081 -21.06 -32.57 23.91
CA HIS A 1081 -21.90 -33.71 24.25
C HIS A 1081 -21.76 -34.08 25.72
N ALA A 1082 -22.76 -34.77 26.24
CA ALA A 1082 -22.81 -35.32 27.58
C ALA A 1082 -23.26 -36.79 27.51
N VAL A 1083 -22.53 -37.66 28.23
CA VAL A 1083 -22.88 -39.07 28.35
C VAL A 1083 -23.40 -39.35 29.76
N THR A 1084 -24.60 -39.92 29.85
CA THR A 1084 -25.15 -40.44 31.09
C THR A 1084 -25.13 -41.96 31.05
N PRO A 1085 -24.31 -42.64 31.89
CA PRO A 1085 -24.28 -44.10 31.91
C PRO A 1085 -25.62 -44.64 32.44
N GLY A 1086 -26.14 -45.65 31.74
CA GLY A 1086 -27.34 -46.36 32.15
C GLY A 1086 -27.01 -47.55 33.08
N PRO A 1087 -28.04 -48.24 33.61
CA PRO A 1087 -27.86 -49.38 34.51
C PRO A 1087 -27.06 -50.55 33.91
N ALA A 1088 -27.01 -50.66 32.57
CA ALA A 1088 -26.25 -51.70 31.89
C ALA A 1088 -24.80 -51.28 31.57
N TRP A 1089 -24.36 -50.07 31.95
CA TRP A 1089 -22.98 -49.63 31.74
C TRP A 1089 -21.98 -50.44 32.59
N PRO A 1090 -20.80 -50.80 32.06
CA PRO A 1090 -20.29 -50.58 30.70
C PRO A 1090 -20.75 -51.63 29.68
N PRO A 1091 -20.64 -51.36 28.36
CA PRO A 1091 -20.84 -52.38 27.33
C PRO A 1091 -19.81 -53.50 27.47
N LEU A 1092 -20.27 -54.74 27.38
CA LEU A 1092 -19.44 -55.93 27.46
C LEU A 1092 -18.79 -56.23 26.11
N THR A 1093 -17.65 -56.88 26.19
CA THR A 1093 -16.93 -57.38 25.02
C THR A 1093 -17.76 -58.41 24.24
N GLY A 1094 -17.95 -58.17 22.94
CA GLY A 1094 -18.79 -58.97 22.06
C GLY A 1094 -20.29 -58.67 22.20
N GLU A 1095 -20.67 -57.74 23.07
CA GLU A 1095 -22.06 -57.30 23.21
C GLU A 1095 -22.50 -56.57 21.94
N THR A 1096 -23.73 -56.85 21.55
CA THR A 1096 -24.44 -56.17 20.47
C THR A 1096 -25.66 -55.49 21.05
N GLY A 1097 -26.05 -54.39 20.42
CA GLY A 1097 -27.21 -53.62 20.84
C GLY A 1097 -27.65 -52.69 19.73
N GLU A 1098 -28.59 -51.82 20.06
CA GLU A 1098 -29.14 -50.85 19.13
C GLU A 1098 -28.88 -49.45 19.68
N ALA A 1099 -28.48 -48.54 18.80
CA ALA A 1099 -28.44 -47.12 19.08
C ALA A 1099 -29.58 -46.46 18.32
N SER A 1100 -30.41 -45.72 19.02
CA SER A 1100 -31.47 -44.89 18.44
C SER A 1100 -31.23 -43.44 18.78
N ALA A 1101 -31.30 -42.55 17.80
CA ALA A 1101 -31.13 -41.12 18.01
C ALA A 1101 -32.30 -40.33 17.43
N TRP A 1102 -32.59 -39.18 18.04
CA TRP A 1102 -33.58 -38.24 17.53
C TRP A 1102 -33.15 -36.80 17.80
N LEU A 1103 -33.69 -35.90 16.98
CA LEU A 1103 -33.53 -34.47 17.15
C LEU A 1103 -34.45 -34.01 18.28
N VAL A 1104 -33.87 -33.35 19.28
CA VAL A 1104 -34.60 -32.70 20.39
C VAL A 1104 -34.93 -31.25 20.01
N GLU A 1105 -34.02 -30.57 19.33
CA GLU A 1105 -34.22 -29.18 18.91
C GLU A 1105 -33.41 -28.88 17.67
N LEU A 1106 -34.03 -28.22 16.69
CA LEU A 1106 -33.40 -27.58 15.55
C LEU A 1106 -33.83 -26.12 15.57
N ASP A 1107 -32.87 -25.23 15.76
CA ASP A 1107 -33.05 -23.79 15.72
C ASP A 1107 -32.26 -23.24 14.53
N ASP A 1108 -32.94 -22.62 13.58
CA ASP A 1108 -32.37 -22.18 12.30
C ASP A 1108 -32.71 -20.69 12.03
N PRO A 1109 -32.18 -19.75 12.83
CA PRO A 1109 -32.36 -18.32 12.60
C PRO A 1109 -31.61 -17.85 11.34
N ILE A 1110 -32.16 -16.86 10.62
CA ILE A 1110 -31.42 -16.21 9.53
C ILE A 1110 -30.31 -15.35 10.15
N GLY A 1111 -29.07 -15.48 9.63
CA GLY A 1111 -27.92 -14.71 10.12
C GLY A 1111 -27.31 -15.26 11.42
N SER A 1112 -27.55 -16.52 11.77
CA SER A 1112 -26.93 -17.19 12.91
C SER A 1112 -26.81 -18.70 12.67
N PRO A 1113 -25.86 -19.41 13.30
CA PRO A 1113 -25.65 -20.83 13.08
C PRO A 1113 -26.90 -21.66 13.38
N THR A 1114 -27.20 -22.63 12.51
CA THR A 1114 -28.26 -23.61 12.77
C THR A 1114 -27.82 -24.54 13.90
N ARG A 1115 -28.57 -24.61 15.00
CA ARG A 1115 -28.24 -25.47 16.13
C ARG A 1115 -29.11 -26.72 16.12
N LEU A 1116 -28.49 -27.87 16.41
CA LEU A 1116 -29.11 -29.19 16.42
C LEU A 1116 -28.79 -29.85 17.76
N ARG A 1117 -29.78 -29.90 18.66
CA ARG A 1117 -29.68 -30.70 19.88
C ARG A 1117 -30.20 -32.09 19.59
N CYS A 1118 -29.33 -33.09 19.71
CA CYS A 1118 -29.61 -34.49 19.46
C CYS A 1118 -29.58 -35.27 20.78
N ARG A 1119 -30.41 -36.29 20.91
CA ARG A 1119 -30.34 -37.26 22.00
C ARG A 1119 -30.31 -38.66 21.40
N ALA A 1120 -29.43 -39.50 21.91
CA ALA A 1120 -29.27 -40.89 21.53
C ALA A 1120 -29.35 -41.82 22.73
N ARG A 1121 -30.00 -42.96 22.56
CA ARG A 1121 -30.03 -44.06 23.53
C ARG A 1121 -29.28 -45.24 22.97
N VAL A 1122 -28.30 -45.72 23.73
CA VAL A 1122 -27.53 -46.93 23.45
C VAL A 1122 -28.09 -48.03 24.34
N GLU A 1123 -28.76 -49.01 23.74
CA GLU A 1123 -29.43 -50.09 24.46
C GLU A 1123 -28.86 -51.44 24.04
N SER A 1124 -28.87 -52.41 24.96
CA SER A 1124 -28.57 -53.82 24.66
C SER A 1124 -29.67 -54.70 25.23
N SER A 1125 -29.54 -56.02 25.05
CA SER A 1125 -30.42 -56.98 25.71
C SER A 1125 -30.40 -56.90 27.26
N ARG A 1126 -29.40 -56.23 27.86
CA ARG A 1126 -29.32 -55.96 29.31
C ARG A 1126 -30.03 -54.67 29.74
N GLY A 1127 -30.57 -53.90 28.80
CA GLY A 1127 -31.22 -52.61 29.02
C GLY A 1127 -30.38 -51.42 28.57
N LEU A 1128 -30.69 -50.24 29.11
CA LEU A 1128 -30.03 -48.98 28.73
C LEU A 1128 -28.56 -49.00 29.15
N VAL A 1129 -27.67 -48.95 28.16
CA VAL A 1129 -26.22 -48.89 28.35
C VAL A 1129 -25.80 -47.46 28.62
N ALA A 1130 -26.24 -46.50 27.81
CA ALA A 1130 -25.99 -45.08 28.02
C ALA A 1130 -27.01 -44.20 27.27
N THR A 1131 -27.19 -42.97 27.75
CA THR A 1131 -27.82 -41.89 26.98
C THR A 1131 -26.75 -40.88 26.62
N VAL A 1132 -26.75 -40.42 25.37
CA VAL A 1132 -25.85 -39.36 24.90
C VAL A 1132 -26.67 -38.18 24.41
N GLU A 1133 -26.37 -37.01 24.92
CA GLU A 1133 -26.92 -35.74 24.42
C GLU A 1133 -25.80 -34.99 23.72
N ALA A 1134 -26.07 -34.47 22.53
CA ALA A 1134 -25.09 -33.72 21.77
C ALA A 1134 -25.71 -32.45 21.17
N GLU A 1135 -24.94 -31.38 21.17
CA GLU A 1135 -25.25 -30.16 20.47
C GLU A 1135 -24.31 -30.03 19.28
N LEU A 1136 -24.89 -29.99 18.10
CA LEU A 1136 -24.20 -29.77 16.84
C LEU A 1136 -24.65 -28.42 16.27
N ALA A 1137 -23.80 -27.78 15.49
CA ALA A 1137 -24.13 -26.53 14.82
C ALA A 1137 -23.67 -26.56 13.37
N ILE A 1138 -24.46 -26.04 12.44
CA ILE A 1138 -24.05 -25.76 11.07
C ILE A 1138 -23.74 -24.27 10.99
N LEU A 1139 -22.47 -23.94 10.76
CA LEU A 1139 -22.01 -22.56 10.70
C LEU A 1139 -22.39 -21.90 9.39
N GLY A 1140 -23.23 -20.86 9.43
CA GLY A 1140 -23.42 -19.94 8.30
C GLY A 1140 -24.66 -19.09 8.42
N ASP A 1141 -24.78 -18.08 7.56
CA ASP A 1141 -25.77 -17.01 7.69
C ASP A 1141 -27.08 -17.30 6.92
N ALA A 1142 -27.03 -18.27 6.00
CA ALA A 1142 -28.20 -18.73 5.28
C ALA A 1142 -28.96 -19.80 6.08
N ALA A 1143 -30.26 -19.87 5.84
CA ALA A 1143 -31.10 -20.96 6.32
C ALA A 1143 -30.53 -22.34 5.92
N ALA A 1144 -30.33 -23.25 6.88
CA ALA A 1144 -29.95 -24.63 6.55
C ALA A 1144 -31.16 -25.49 6.21
N THR A 1145 -32.36 -25.13 6.66
CA THR A 1145 -33.56 -25.96 6.54
C THR A 1145 -34.81 -25.16 6.18
N THR A 1146 -35.90 -25.87 5.86
CA THR A 1146 -37.22 -25.30 5.60
C THR A 1146 -37.97 -24.87 6.87
N PHE A 1147 -37.43 -25.18 8.05
CA PHE A 1147 -37.95 -24.80 9.36
C PHE A 1147 -37.11 -23.67 9.96
N SER A 1148 -37.74 -22.75 10.67
CA SER A 1148 -37.00 -21.80 11.53
C SER A 1148 -36.78 -22.37 12.92
N LEU A 1149 -37.69 -23.25 13.37
CA LEU A 1149 -37.58 -23.96 14.63
C LEU A 1149 -38.31 -25.30 14.51
N ARG A 1150 -37.70 -26.38 14.99
CA ARG A 1150 -38.34 -27.66 15.26
C ARG A 1150 -37.91 -28.12 16.63
N ARG A 1151 -38.85 -28.45 17.51
CA ARG A 1151 -38.54 -28.94 18.85
C ARG A 1151 -39.35 -30.18 19.15
N HIS A 1152 -38.69 -31.14 19.78
CA HIS A 1152 -39.25 -32.42 20.15
C HIS A 1152 -38.76 -32.78 21.55
N ASP A 1153 -39.66 -32.71 22.52
CA ASP A 1153 -39.35 -32.99 23.92
C ASP A 1153 -40.05 -34.26 24.38
N HIS A 1154 -39.31 -35.08 25.12
CA HIS A 1154 -39.88 -36.15 25.92
C HIS A 1154 -39.88 -35.74 27.39
N HIS A 1155 -41.06 -35.79 28.00
CA HIS A 1155 -41.31 -35.49 29.39
C HIS A 1155 -41.51 -36.81 30.14
N ASP A 1156 -40.76 -37.02 31.22
CA ASP A 1156 -41.03 -38.08 32.21
C ASP A 1156 -40.96 -37.43 33.59
N VAL A 1157 -42.10 -36.85 34.01
CA VAL A 1157 -42.18 -35.98 35.19
C VAL A 1157 -43.09 -36.58 36.25
N GLU A 1158 -42.72 -36.39 37.51
CA GLU A 1158 -43.55 -36.74 38.65
C GLU A 1158 -44.28 -35.49 39.18
N LEU A 1159 -45.60 -35.55 39.25
CA LEU A 1159 -46.47 -34.49 39.72
C LEU A 1159 -47.18 -34.97 40.99
N THR A 1160 -46.98 -34.26 42.11
CA THR A 1160 -47.74 -34.50 43.34
C THR A 1160 -48.85 -33.48 43.46
N LEU A 1161 -50.10 -33.92 43.49
CA LEU A 1161 -51.26 -33.05 43.70
C LEU A 1161 -51.32 -32.70 45.19
N ARG A 1162 -51.20 -31.42 45.55
CA ARG A 1162 -51.08 -31.02 46.97
C ARG A 1162 -52.41 -30.55 47.54
N GLU A 1163 -53.21 -29.87 46.73
CA GLU A 1163 -54.50 -29.31 47.11
C GLU A 1163 -55.61 -29.83 46.20
N ALA A 1164 -56.87 -29.77 46.65
CA ALA A 1164 -57.99 -30.27 45.85
C ALA A 1164 -58.15 -29.55 44.51
N GLY A 1165 -57.80 -28.25 44.47
CA GLY A 1165 -57.82 -27.46 43.24
C GLY A 1165 -56.85 -27.94 42.15
N ASP A 1166 -55.77 -28.67 42.51
CA ASP A 1166 -54.81 -29.22 41.53
C ASP A 1166 -55.45 -30.36 40.72
N ALA A 1167 -56.27 -31.19 41.39
CA ALA A 1167 -56.98 -32.30 40.76
C ALA A 1167 -58.11 -31.79 39.86
N ASP A 1168 -58.85 -30.77 40.31
CA ASP A 1168 -59.91 -30.14 39.53
C ASP A 1168 -59.32 -29.47 38.27
N PHE A 1169 -58.24 -28.70 38.42
CA PHE A 1169 -57.55 -28.05 37.31
C PHE A 1169 -57.09 -29.04 36.24
N LEU A 1170 -56.46 -30.15 36.62
CA LEU A 1170 -56.00 -31.17 35.67
C LEU A 1170 -57.15 -31.90 34.98
N THR A 1171 -58.24 -32.15 35.70
CA THR A 1171 -59.43 -32.83 35.15
C THR A 1171 -60.14 -31.96 34.11
N GLU A 1172 -60.08 -30.63 34.24
CA GLU A 1172 -60.66 -29.67 33.30
C GLU A 1172 -59.80 -29.44 32.04
N GLN A 1173 -58.59 -30.01 31.96
CA GLN A 1173 -57.71 -29.77 30.82
C GLN A 1173 -58.20 -30.50 29.55
N PRO A 1174 -58.42 -29.78 28.44
CA PRO A 1174 -58.96 -30.37 27.21
C PRO A 1174 -58.01 -31.35 26.51
N TRP A 1175 -56.72 -31.34 26.87
CA TRP A 1175 -55.68 -32.20 26.32
C TRP A 1175 -55.43 -33.47 27.15
N LEU A 1176 -56.09 -33.63 28.30
CA LEU A 1176 -55.91 -34.76 29.22
C LEU A 1176 -57.20 -35.56 29.35
N SER A 1177 -57.15 -36.83 28.99
CA SER A 1177 -58.26 -37.77 29.18
C SER A 1177 -57.93 -38.74 30.30
N LEU A 1178 -58.68 -38.68 31.41
CA LEU A 1178 -58.47 -39.54 32.58
C LEU A 1178 -59.48 -40.69 32.60
N THR A 1179 -59.02 -41.88 32.96
CA THR A 1179 -59.84 -43.08 33.16
C THR A 1179 -60.18 -43.31 34.64
N ALA A 1180 -59.57 -42.55 35.55
CA ALA A 1180 -59.84 -42.58 36.99
C ALA A 1180 -59.78 -41.16 37.60
N PRO A 1181 -60.56 -40.86 38.66
CA PRO A 1181 -60.54 -39.55 39.32
C PRO A 1181 -59.22 -39.31 40.07
N LEU A 1182 -58.81 -38.04 40.10
CA LEU A 1182 -57.64 -37.55 40.82
C LEU A 1182 -58.04 -37.01 42.20
N ALA A 1183 -57.14 -37.13 43.18
CA ALA A 1183 -57.33 -36.59 44.53
C ALA A 1183 -56.07 -35.88 45.05
N ALA A 1184 -56.27 -34.95 45.99
CA ALA A 1184 -55.15 -34.34 46.72
C ALA A 1184 -54.34 -35.43 47.45
N GLY A 1185 -53.02 -35.41 47.28
CA GLY A 1185 -52.07 -36.42 47.74
C GLY A 1185 -51.63 -37.42 46.66
N ASP A 1186 -52.28 -37.46 45.50
CA ASP A 1186 -51.87 -38.34 44.39
C ASP A 1186 -50.50 -37.96 43.84
N VAL A 1187 -49.67 -38.97 43.63
CA VAL A 1187 -48.38 -38.85 42.92
C VAL A 1187 -48.56 -39.47 41.53
N LEU A 1188 -48.53 -38.62 40.52
CA LEU A 1188 -48.71 -38.96 39.12
C LEU A 1188 -47.36 -38.96 38.42
N ARG A 1189 -47.11 -39.91 37.55
CA ARG A 1189 -45.97 -39.89 36.63
C ARG A 1189 -46.47 -39.72 35.21
N VAL A 1190 -46.12 -38.60 34.60
CA VAL A 1190 -46.53 -38.21 33.26
C VAL A 1190 -45.39 -38.52 32.29
N ARG A 1191 -45.67 -39.37 31.31
CA ARG A 1191 -44.78 -39.65 30.19
C ARG A 1191 -45.40 -39.11 28.92
N ALA A 1192 -44.90 -37.99 28.42
CA ALA A 1192 -45.45 -37.34 27.25
C ALA A 1192 -44.36 -36.96 26.25
N GLU A 1193 -44.76 -36.84 25.00
CA GLU A 1193 -43.98 -36.41 23.86
C GLU A 1193 -44.65 -35.18 23.27
N THR A 1194 -43.90 -34.11 23.08
CA THR A 1194 -44.40 -32.87 22.50
C THR A 1194 -43.55 -32.47 21.31
N THR A 1195 -44.18 -32.14 20.18
CA THR A 1195 -43.51 -31.57 19.01
C THR A 1195 -43.97 -30.14 18.76
N LEU A 1196 -43.07 -29.28 18.28
CA LEU A 1196 -43.33 -27.94 17.78
C LEU A 1196 -42.59 -27.78 16.46
N ASP A 1197 -43.32 -27.56 15.37
CA ASP A 1197 -42.78 -27.33 14.04
C ASP A 1197 -43.15 -25.92 13.56
N ALA A 1198 -42.15 -25.04 13.43
CA ALA A 1198 -42.30 -23.70 12.87
C ALA A 1198 -41.65 -23.65 11.47
N PRO A 1199 -42.42 -23.85 10.38
CA PRO A 1199 -41.90 -23.73 9.03
C PRO A 1199 -41.57 -22.27 8.73
N ARG A 1200 -40.54 -22.02 7.91
CA ARG A 1200 -40.18 -20.66 7.46
C ARG A 1200 -41.31 -19.98 6.66
N LYS A 1201 -42.14 -20.78 5.99
CA LYS A 1201 -43.34 -20.34 5.28
C LYS A 1201 -44.53 -21.17 5.77
N GLY A 1202 -45.41 -20.56 6.55
CA GLY A 1202 -46.60 -21.22 7.10
C GLY A 1202 -46.85 -20.84 8.56
N ALA A 1203 -47.91 -21.40 9.15
CA ALA A 1203 -48.17 -21.29 10.58
C ALA A 1203 -47.43 -22.39 11.34
N ALA A 1204 -46.98 -22.09 12.57
CA ALA A 1204 -46.41 -23.09 13.46
C ALA A 1204 -47.48 -24.11 13.88
N ALA A 1205 -47.08 -25.37 14.01
CA ALA A 1205 -47.92 -26.48 14.47
C ALA A 1205 -47.28 -27.14 15.69
N TRP A 1206 -48.10 -27.65 16.60
CA TRP A 1206 -47.60 -28.43 17.74
C TRP A 1206 -48.49 -29.64 17.99
N THR A 1207 -47.90 -30.69 18.55
CA THR A 1207 -48.60 -31.88 19.02
C THR A 1207 -48.10 -32.27 20.41
N ALA A 1208 -48.96 -32.88 21.20
CA ALA A 1208 -48.64 -33.48 22.49
C ALA A 1208 -49.34 -34.84 22.59
N SER A 1209 -48.60 -35.89 22.92
CA SER A 1209 -49.15 -37.23 23.13
C SER A 1209 -48.47 -37.91 24.31
N GLY A 1210 -49.19 -38.66 25.13
CA GLY A 1210 -48.57 -39.27 26.30
C GLY A 1210 -49.51 -40.06 27.18
N THR A 1211 -48.97 -40.53 28.30
CA THR A 1211 -49.69 -41.26 29.33
C THR A 1211 -49.43 -40.68 30.71
N VAL A 1212 -50.43 -40.77 31.58
CA VAL A 1212 -50.34 -40.41 32.99
C VAL A 1212 -50.55 -41.68 33.80
N THR A 1213 -49.63 -41.96 34.70
CA THR A 1213 -49.66 -43.16 35.55
C THR A 1213 -49.73 -42.78 37.02
N ARG A 1214 -50.43 -43.56 37.85
CA ARG A 1214 -50.49 -43.41 39.31
C ARG A 1214 -50.18 -44.76 39.94
N GLY A 1215 -49.14 -44.82 40.78
CA GLY A 1215 -48.68 -46.09 41.36
C GLY A 1215 -48.25 -47.16 40.35
N GLY A 1216 -47.86 -46.75 39.13
CA GLY A 1216 -47.45 -47.64 38.03
C GLY A 1216 -48.57 -48.07 37.08
N GLU A 1217 -49.85 -47.75 37.38
CA GLU A 1217 -51.00 -48.04 36.51
C GLU A 1217 -51.33 -46.81 35.65
N THR A 1218 -51.65 -47.00 34.36
CA THR A 1218 -52.02 -45.89 33.46
C THR A 1218 -53.45 -45.43 33.73
N ILE A 1219 -53.59 -44.20 34.20
CA ILE A 1219 -54.88 -43.60 34.59
C ILE A 1219 -55.31 -42.45 33.66
N GLY A 1220 -54.53 -42.14 32.63
CA GLY A 1220 -54.92 -41.17 31.62
C GLY A 1220 -54.00 -41.13 30.40
N THR A 1221 -54.48 -40.48 29.35
CA THR A 1221 -53.75 -40.23 28.10
C THR A 1221 -53.76 -38.75 27.79
N ILE A 1222 -52.62 -38.25 27.32
CA ILE A 1222 -52.45 -36.88 26.83
C ILE A 1222 -52.59 -36.91 25.31
N ALA A 1223 -53.42 -36.02 24.78
CA ALA A 1223 -53.58 -35.80 23.34
C ALA A 1223 -53.98 -34.34 23.10
N GLY A 1224 -53.12 -33.57 22.44
CA GLY A 1224 -53.40 -32.18 22.07
C GLY A 1224 -52.64 -31.78 20.80
N GLY A 1225 -53.17 -30.82 20.04
CA GLY A 1225 -52.45 -30.24 18.91
C GLY A 1225 -53.25 -29.21 18.13
N ALA A 1226 -52.56 -28.26 17.50
CA ALA A 1226 -53.15 -27.29 16.59
C ALA A 1226 -52.59 -27.54 15.17
N GLY A 1227 -53.35 -28.27 14.36
CA GLY A 1227 -53.06 -28.52 12.95
C GLY A 1227 -54.08 -27.82 12.06
N GLY A 1228 -53.60 -26.98 11.14
CA GLY A 1228 -54.44 -26.06 10.35
C GLY A 1228 -55.65 -26.71 9.67
N ALA A 1229 -56.84 -26.24 10.06
CA ALA A 1229 -58.02 -26.16 9.23
C ALA A 1229 -58.75 -24.86 9.60
N GLY A 1230 -59.06 -24.03 8.60
CA GLY A 1230 -59.47 -22.64 8.79
C GLY A 1230 -60.76 -22.43 9.60
N GLY A 1231 -60.77 -21.35 10.38
CA GLY A 1231 -61.95 -20.89 11.11
C GLY A 1231 -61.64 -19.69 12.02
N ALA A 1232 -61.96 -18.50 11.50
CA ALA A 1232 -62.18 -17.20 12.15
C ALA A 1232 -61.80 -16.96 13.63
N GLY A 1233 -61.01 -15.90 13.85
CA GLY A 1233 -61.36 -14.85 14.81
C GLY A 1233 -60.72 -14.87 16.20
N GLY A 1234 -59.64 -14.11 16.36
CA GLY A 1234 -59.36 -13.30 17.56
C GLY A 1234 -58.89 -14.03 18.83
N ALA A 1235 -57.57 -14.06 19.05
CA ALA A 1235 -56.97 -13.92 20.38
C ALA A 1235 -55.50 -13.53 20.21
N GLY A 1236 -55.03 -12.64 21.09
CA GLY A 1236 -53.76 -11.94 20.98
C GLY A 1236 -52.53 -12.83 21.08
N LYS A 1237 -51.44 -12.30 20.53
CA LYS A 1237 -50.07 -12.68 20.89
C LYS A 1237 -49.92 -12.62 22.41
N SER A 1238 -49.76 -13.77 23.05
CA SER A 1238 -49.04 -13.86 24.32
C SER A 1238 -47.88 -14.83 24.12
N GLU A 1239 -46.67 -14.30 24.26
CA GLU A 1239 -45.45 -15.06 24.45
C GLU A 1239 -45.57 -16.01 25.64
N ALA A 1240 -45.17 -17.27 25.43
CA ALA A 1240 -44.52 -18.16 26.40
C ALA A 1240 -43.99 -19.39 25.65
#